data_AF-A0A143XUC4-F1
#
_entry.id   AF-A0A143XUC4-F1
#
_cell.length_a   1.000
_cell.length_b   1.000
_cell.length_c   1.000
_cell.angle_alpha   90.00
_cell.angle_beta   90.00
_cell.angle_gamma   90.00
#
_symmetry.space_group_name_H-M   'P 1'
#
loop_
_entity.id
_entity.type
_entity.pdbx_description
1 polymer ?
#
loop_
_entity_poly.entity_id
_entity_poly.type
_entity_poly.pdbx_seq_one_letter_code
_entity_poly.pdbx_strand_id
1 'polypeptide(L)'
;MAEKKFITCDGNYAAAHVAYMFSEVAAIYPITPSSTMAELVDEWAAQGRKNIFGETVKVVEMQSEAGAAGAVHGSLQSGALTSTFTASQGLLLMIPNMYKISGELLPGVFHVSARALAAQSLSIFGDHQDVMAARQTGFAMLATSSVQEVMDLAGIAHIVSLRARVPFLHFFDGFRTSHEIQKIELIDEAALTAMFDREALREFRARALNPEHPVTRGTAQNPDIYFQTREAANKFYDAVPDMVADAMKRISEITGRTYKPFTYYGAADAERIVVAMGSVTETLKETVDYLNAQGEKVGVVTVHLYRPFSVKYLGEVIPESVKRICVLDRTKEPGANGDPLYLDVVEAFASRKDIPADRKPLIIGGRYGLSSKDTTPAQMLAVFRNLKADEPKNRFTVGITDDVTFRSLPVGEEISLAKPGTFEALFFGLGADGTVGANKNSIKIIGGTTDKYCQAYFAYDSKKSGGYTSSHLRFGDRPITSPYLVTTPDFVACHVPSYVDKYDVLKGLKPGGSFLLNSVHDAETTCATLPDHMKAYMAQNRINFYIINATKIASELGLGSRTNTIMQSAFFKIADVIPFDKAVEEMKKAILKSYGRKGEDIVNMNYAAVDAGGDAVVKVEIPAEWASIADNGCEDARCGDASRPDFVRSIVDPINALKGDELPVSAFNGREDGTWDNGTAAYEKRGIAVNVPEWQIQNCIQCNQCAYVCPHAVIRPFLASEAEAEASGTEWKQGMGEYKEYRFRIQISPLDCTGCSNCVDVCPAKEKALVMKPLETQLPQQKNWDYITKRIGYKQVVDKTRSVKNLQFAQPLFEFSGACAGCGETPYIKALSQLFGDKMMVANATGCTSIYSGSAPSTPYCTNAAGQGPAWANSLFEDNAEFGLGMHIGVEKLRDRIQQKMEEAIAGCAECSAELKEAMREWIAMRGSSAKSAEATARLLPLLETCGCDCCREILAHRDWLVKKSQWIIGGDGWGYDIGFGGVDHVLASGMDVNILVVDTEVYSNTGGQSSKSTPVGAVAKFASSGKRIRKKDLGAIAMTYGYVYVAQVSIGASQQQLFNVLKEAEAYPGPSLVIAYAPCINHGIKGGMTRTQTVGKEAVACGYWHLWHYNPQLEAEGRNPFVLDSKEPDWSKFRDFLMKEVRYTSLKKAFPAEADELFAAAEENARWRYNGYVRLSKAAY
;
A
#
# COMPACT_ATOMS: atom_id res chain seq x y z
N MET A 1 -39.51 6.06 -22.80
CA MET A 1 -38.22 5.70 -22.20
C MET A 1 -37.98 6.63 -21.04
N ALA A 2 -37.54 6.12 -19.88
CA ALA A 2 -37.17 6.98 -18.77
C ALA A 2 -35.99 7.89 -19.18
N GLU A 3 -35.91 9.09 -18.60
CA GLU A 3 -34.80 10.01 -18.82
C GLU A 3 -33.50 9.39 -18.29
N LYS A 4 -32.45 9.33 -19.13
CA LYS A 4 -31.16 8.73 -18.76
C LYS A 4 -30.51 9.53 -17.65
N LYS A 5 -30.12 8.85 -16.57
CA LYS A 5 -29.41 9.46 -15.44
C LYS A 5 -27.93 9.14 -15.53
N PHE A 6 -27.09 10.17 -15.40
CA PHE A 6 -25.64 10.00 -15.41
C PHE A 6 -25.04 10.32 -14.04
N ILE A 7 -24.03 9.55 -13.66
CA ILE A 7 -23.25 9.78 -12.44
C ILE A 7 -21.75 9.66 -12.75
N THR A 8 -20.93 10.38 -12.00
CA THR A 8 -19.47 10.29 -12.09
C THR A 8 -18.94 9.52 -10.89
N CYS A 9 -18.54 8.27 -11.10
CA CYS A 9 -18.15 7.34 -10.05
C CYS A 9 -17.03 6.39 -10.52
N ASP A 10 -16.47 5.60 -9.61
CA ASP A 10 -15.48 4.57 -9.93
C ASP A 10 -16.09 3.16 -9.94
N GLY A 11 -15.32 2.16 -10.40
CA GLY A 11 -15.78 0.77 -10.46
C GLY A 11 -16.17 0.22 -9.09
N ASN A 12 -15.45 0.59 -8.03
CA ASN A 12 -15.81 0.20 -6.66
C ASN A 12 -17.17 0.76 -6.25
N TYR A 13 -17.47 2.03 -6.55
CA TYR A 13 -18.78 2.61 -6.30
C TYR A 13 -19.89 1.87 -7.05
N ALA A 14 -19.69 1.60 -8.34
CA ALA A 14 -20.67 0.89 -9.15
C ALA A 14 -20.97 -0.52 -8.61
N ALA A 15 -19.92 -1.29 -8.26
CA ALA A 15 -20.08 -2.62 -7.67
C ALA A 15 -20.76 -2.57 -6.31
N ALA A 16 -20.35 -1.67 -5.42
CA ALA A 16 -20.94 -1.50 -4.10
C ALA A 16 -22.41 -1.08 -4.19
N HIS A 17 -22.75 -0.20 -5.14
CA HIS A 17 -24.12 0.27 -5.37
C HIS A 17 -25.05 -0.91 -5.64
N VAL A 18 -24.66 -1.80 -6.57
CA VAL A 18 -25.44 -2.98 -6.93
C VAL A 18 -25.44 -4.02 -5.80
N ALA A 19 -24.29 -4.28 -5.18
CA ALA A 19 -24.20 -5.22 -4.04
C ALA A 19 -25.11 -4.80 -2.88
N TYR A 20 -25.20 -3.49 -2.59
CA TYR A 20 -26.08 -2.95 -1.56
C TYR A 20 -27.55 -3.21 -1.85
N MET A 21 -27.98 -3.11 -3.12
CA MET A 21 -29.36 -3.35 -3.52
C MET A 21 -29.80 -4.79 -3.20
N PHE A 22 -28.95 -5.78 -3.48
CA PHE A 22 -29.32 -7.19 -3.47
C PHE A 22 -28.92 -7.97 -2.20
N SER A 23 -28.21 -7.34 -1.26
CA SER A 23 -27.72 -8.01 -0.04
C SER A 23 -28.53 -7.62 1.21
N GLU A 24 -28.69 -8.59 2.11
CA GLU A 24 -29.20 -8.37 3.48
C GLU A 24 -28.01 -8.24 4.45
N VAL A 25 -26.94 -9.00 4.21
CA VAL A 25 -25.71 -9.03 5.02
C VAL A 25 -24.47 -8.79 4.16
N ALA A 26 -23.47 -8.10 4.70
CA ALA A 26 -22.14 -8.00 4.13
C ALA A 26 -21.09 -8.31 5.20
N ALA A 27 -20.43 -9.48 5.08
CA ALA A 27 -19.31 -9.85 5.94
C ALA A 27 -18.01 -9.47 5.25
N ILE A 28 -17.18 -8.64 5.87
CA ILE A 28 -16.10 -7.92 5.18
C ILE A 28 -14.78 -7.97 5.96
N TYR A 29 -13.69 -7.72 5.23
CA TYR A 29 -12.37 -7.39 5.76
C TYR A 29 -11.65 -6.48 4.77
N PRO A 30 -10.90 -5.46 5.22
CA PRO A 30 -10.30 -4.49 4.30
C PRO A 30 -9.01 -5.00 3.63
N ILE A 31 -9.02 -4.99 2.30
CA ILE A 31 -7.83 -5.22 1.47
C ILE A 31 -7.87 -4.35 0.21
N THR A 32 -6.82 -3.55 -0.02
CA THR A 32 -6.66 -2.75 -1.24
C THR A 32 -6.63 -3.65 -2.47
N PRO A 33 -7.27 -3.30 -3.61
CA PRO A 33 -8.09 -2.10 -3.86
C PRO A 33 -9.60 -2.27 -3.59
N SER A 34 -10.03 -3.32 -2.89
CA SER A 34 -11.45 -3.64 -2.69
C SER A 34 -12.11 -2.88 -1.53
N SER A 35 -11.33 -2.37 -0.56
CA SER A 35 -11.82 -1.76 0.69
C SER A 35 -12.89 -0.69 0.48
N THR A 36 -12.76 0.14 -0.57
CA THR A 36 -13.74 1.20 -0.89
C THR A 36 -15.16 0.68 -1.03
N MET A 37 -15.35 -0.54 -1.54
CA MET A 37 -16.69 -1.13 -1.66
C MET A 37 -17.34 -1.35 -0.30
N ALA A 38 -16.62 -2.01 0.61
CA ALA A 38 -17.09 -2.25 1.97
C ALA A 38 -17.33 -0.94 2.73
N GLU A 39 -16.46 0.05 2.54
CA GLU A 39 -16.57 1.36 3.19
C GLU A 39 -17.83 2.10 2.75
N LEU A 40 -18.17 2.08 1.46
CA LEU A 40 -19.39 2.68 0.93
C LEU A 40 -20.64 1.98 1.46
N VAL A 41 -20.62 0.64 1.55
CA VAL A 41 -21.75 -0.13 2.08
C VAL A 41 -21.98 0.18 3.56
N ASP A 42 -20.92 0.28 4.37
CA ASP A 42 -21.01 0.71 5.78
C ASP A 42 -21.56 2.13 5.91
N GLU A 43 -21.03 3.07 5.10
CA GLU A 43 -21.46 4.47 5.11
C GLU A 43 -22.95 4.60 4.73
N TRP A 44 -23.40 3.92 3.67
CA TRP A 44 -24.79 3.98 3.23
C TRP A 44 -25.74 3.32 4.22
N ALA A 45 -25.32 2.22 4.88
CA ALA A 45 -26.10 1.60 5.95
C ALA A 45 -26.26 2.56 7.14
N ALA A 46 -25.18 3.23 7.55
CA ALA A 46 -25.22 4.23 8.61
C ALA A 46 -26.08 5.47 8.25
N GLN A 47 -26.17 5.81 6.96
CA GLN A 47 -27.03 6.87 6.43
C GLN A 47 -28.49 6.43 6.22
N GLY A 48 -28.82 5.16 6.48
CA GLY A 48 -30.18 4.63 6.39
C GLY A 48 -30.64 4.27 4.97
N ARG A 49 -29.72 4.15 4.00
CA ARG A 49 -30.06 3.71 2.63
C ARG A 49 -30.77 2.35 2.68
N LYS A 50 -31.83 2.17 1.89
CA LYS A 50 -32.57 0.90 1.84
C LYS A 50 -32.14 0.05 0.65
N ASN A 51 -32.06 -1.27 0.86
CA ASN A 51 -31.93 -2.29 -0.18
C ASN A 51 -33.30 -2.60 -0.81
N ILE A 52 -33.38 -3.57 -1.73
CA ILE A 52 -34.65 -3.95 -2.39
C ILE A 52 -35.67 -4.61 -1.45
N PHE A 53 -35.27 -4.93 -0.22
CA PHE A 53 -36.11 -5.50 0.84
C PHE A 53 -36.66 -4.42 1.80
N GLY A 54 -36.26 -3.15 1.62
CA GLY A 54 -36.72 -2.03 2.45
C GLY A 54 -35.91 -1.85 3.76
N GLU A 55 -34.78 -2.52 3.89
CA GLU A 55 -33.93 -2.51 5.09
C GLU A 55 -32.50 -2.03 4.79
N THR A 56 -31.72 -1.77 5.84
CA THR A 56 -30.29 -1.42 5.73
C THR A 56 -29.45 -2.69 5.73
N VAL A 57 -28.42 -2.74 4.90
CA VAL A 57 -27.48 -3.89 4.89
C VAL A 57 -26.78 -4.01 6.24
N LYS A 58 -26.74 -5.23 6.80
CA LYS A 58 -25.96 -5.51 8.01
C LYS A 58 -24.50 -5.75 7.65
N VAL A 59 -23.65 -4.76 7.93
CA VAL A 59 -22.20 -4.87 7.74
C VAL A 59 -21.54 -5.45 8.98
N VAL A 60 -20.67 -6.45 8.79
CA VAL A 60 -19.91 -7.10 9.87
C VAL A 60 -18.45 -7.24 9.44
N GLU A 61 -17.56 -6.51 10.12
CA GLU A 61 -16.12 -6.67 9.99
C GLU A 61 -15.64 -7.89 10.77
N MET A 62 -14.88 -8.77 10.09
CA MET A 62 -14.27 -9.95 10.70
C MET A 62 -12.79 -9.73 11.03
N GLN A 63 -12.13 -10.71 11.64
CA GLN A 63 -10.69 -10.63 11.97
C GLN A 63 -9.77 -10.86 10.76
N SER A 64 -10.29 -11.47 9.69
CA SER A 64 -9.59 -11.77 8.44
C SER A 64 -10.60 -12.13 7.36
N GLU A 65 -10.17 -12.20 6.09
CA GLU A 65 -10.99 -12.70 4.99
C GLU A 65 -11.42 -14.15 5.18
N ALA A 66 -10.61 -15.00 5.83
CA ALA A 66 -11.03 -16.35 6.18
C ALA A 66 -12.25 -16.34 7.12
N GLY A 67 -12.23 -15.45 8.12
CA GLY A 67 -13.37 -15.21 9.01
C GLY A 67 -14.58 -14.64 8.28
N ALA A 68 -14.36 -13.69 7.36
CA ALA A 68 -15.40 -13.13 6.50
C ALA A 68 -16.06 -14.21 5.64
N ALA A 69 -15.29 -15.08 4.99
CA ALA A 69 -15.83 -16.15 4.17
C ALA A 69 -16.64 -17.18 4.99
N GLY A 70 -16.19 -17.50 6.21
CA GLY A 70 -16.95 -18.33 7.14
C GLY A 70 -18.27 -17.67 7.59
N ALA A 71 -18.25 -16.36 7.84
CA ALA A 71 -19.44 -15.59 8.16
C ALA A 71 -20.41 -15.49 6.97
N VAL A 72 -19.91 -15.31 5.75
CA VAL A 72 -20.74 -15.39 4.52
C VAL A 72 -21.40 -16.77 4.43
N HIS A 73 -20.63 -17.84 4.60
CA HIS A 73 -21.15 -19.20 4.57
C HIS A 73 -22.27 -19.40 5.62
N GLY A 74 -22.01 -19.06 6.89
CA GLY A 74 -23.01 -19.19 7.95
C GLY A 74 -24.27 -18.35 7.72
N SER A 75 -24.12 -17.11 7.24
CA SER A 75 -25.24 -16.22 6.92
C SER A 75 -26.11 -16.79 5.79
N LEU A 76 -25.49 -17.31 4.72
CA LEU A 76 -26.23 -17.98 3.63
C LEU A 76 -26.96 -19.25 4.10
N GLN A 77 -26.35 -20.05 4.99
CA GLN A 77 -27.02 -21.20 5.59
C GLN A 77 -28.26 -20.81 6.40
N SER A 78 -28.26 -19.62 6.99
CA SER A 78 -29.40 -19.08 7.75
C SER A 78 -30.50 -18.47 6.88
N GLY A 79 -30.32 -18.43 5.55
CA GLY A 79 -31.32 -17.92 4.61
C GLY A 79 -31.24 -16.42 4.32
N ALA A 80 -30.14 -15.76 4.67
CA ALA A 80 -29.90 -14.36 4.37
C ALA A 80 -28.97 -14.20 3.14
N LEU A 81 -29.38 -13.38 2.16
CA LEU A 81 -28.55 -13.07 1.00
C LEU A 81 -27.34 -12.25 1.42
N THR A 82 -26.16 -12.79 1.14
CA THR A 82 -24.91 -12.28 1.72
C THR A 82 -23.84 -12.06 0.66
N SER A 83 -23.21 -10.89 0.73
CA SER A 83 -22.09 -10.51 -0.14
C SER A 83 -20.80 -10.27 0.64
N THR A 84 -19.69 -10.24 -0.09
CA THR A 84 -18.40 -9.79 0.42
C THR A 84 -17.58 -9.08 -0.66
N PHE A 85 -16.53 -8.40 -0.22
CA PHE A 85 -15.62 -7.60 -1.04
C PHE A 85 -14.19 -7.99 -0.69
N THR A 86 -13.38 -8.40 -1.68
CA THR A 86 -12.00 -8.86 -1.43
C THR A 86 -11.12 -8.74 -2.66
N ALA A 87 -9.84 -9.09 -2.54
CA ALA A 87 -8.83 -9.14 -3.60
C ALA A 87 -7.62 -9.96 -3.15
N SER A 88 -6.78 -10.43 -4.08
CA SER A 88 -5.42 -10.94 -3.81
C SER A 88 -5.36 -11.98 -2.68
N GLN A 89 -4.48 -11.76 -1.70
CA GLN A 89 -4.30 -12.61 -0.52
C GLN A 89 -5.62 -12.86 0.22
N GLY A 90 -6.48 -11.85 0.29
CA GLY A 90 -7.79 -11.96 0.92
C GLY A 90 -8.66 -13.00 0.24
N LEU A 91 -8.68 -13.02 -1.11
CA LEU A 91 -9.41 -14.03 -1.86
C LEU A 91 -8.85 -15.44 -1.64
N LEU A 92 -7.51 -15.59 -1.54
CA LEU A 92 -6.89 -16.88 -1.22
C LEU A 92 -7.38 -17.43 0.13
N LEU A 93 -7.48 -16.58 1.15
CA LEU A 93 -8.00 -16.96 2.47
C LEU A 93 -9.48 -17.36 2.45
N MET A 94 -10.23 -16.95 1.42
CA MET A 94 -11.63 -17.35 1.26
C MET A 94 -11.83 -18.69 0.53
N ILE A 95 -10.83 -19.16 -0.24
CA ILE A 95 -10.93 -20.37 -1.08
C ILE A 95 -11.51 -21.59 -0.33
N PRO A 96 -11.08 -21.93 0.90
CA PRO A 96 -11.63 -23.07 1.61
C PRO A 96 -13.15 -22.99 1.80
N ASN A 97 -13.68 -21.82 2.15
CA ASN A 97 -15.12 -21.62 2.29
C ASN A 97 -15.82 -21.50 0.94
N MET A 98 -15.16 -21.04 -0.13
CA MET A 98 -15.75 -21.03 -1.47
C MET A 98 -16.14 -22.45 -1.92
N TYR A 99 -15.32 -23.46 -1.66
CA TYR A 99 -15.71 -24.86 -1.93
C TYR A 99 -16.95 -25.31 -1.16
N LYS A 100 -17.12 -24.83 0.08
CA LYS A 100 -18.30 -25.15 0.90
C LYS A 100 -19.55 -24.42 0.39
N ILE A 101 -19.44 -23.12 0.12
CA ILE A 101 -20.54 -22.30 -0.40
C ILE A 101 -21.05 -22.85 -1.73
N SER A 102 -20.15 -23.22 -2.65
CA SER A 102 -20.53 -23.80 -3.95
C SER A 102 -21.02 -25.24 -3.83
N GLY A 103 -20.35 -26.08 -3.03
CA GLY A 103 -20.75 -27.47 -2.79
C GLY A 103 -22.12 -27.62 -2.13
N GLU A 104 -22.54 -26.62 -1.36
CA GLU A 104 -23.86 -26.57 -0.71
C GLU A 104 -24.91 -25.78 -1.50
N LEU A 105 -24.54 -25.32 -2.71
CA LEU A 105 -25.41 -24.60 -3.66
C LEU A 105 -26.09 -23.39 -3.00
N LEU A 106 -25.26 -22.50 -2.45
CA LEU A 106 -25.68 -21.28 -1.76
C LEU A 106 -25.50 -20.04 -2.66
N PRO A 107 -26.49 -19.13 -2.72
CA PRO A 107 -26.50 -18.01 -3.64
C PRO A 107 -25.70 -16.80 -3.14
N GLY A 108 -24.42 -16.99 -2.81
CA GLY A 108 -23.52 -15.90 -2.41
C GLY A 108 -22.93 -15.15 -3.60
N VAL A 109 -22.55 -13.88 -3.41
CA VAL A 109 -21.84 -13.08 -4.42
C VAL A 109 -20.59 -12.42 -3.82
N PHE A 110 -19.45 -12.69 -4.44
CA PHE A 110 -18.16 -12.11 -4.08
C PHE A 110 -17.81 -11.06 -5.14
N HIS A 111 -17.64 -9.81 -4.74
CA HIS A 111 -17.17 -8.75 -5.62
C HIS A 111 -15.67 -8.57 -5.43
N VAL A 112 -14.89 -8.83 -6.48
CA VAL A 112 -13.43 -8.88 -6.42
C VAL A 112 -12.80 -7.81 -7.32
N SER A 113 -12.04 -6.90 -6.73
CA SER A 113 -11.17 -6.01 -7.50
C SER A 113 -9.84 -6.74 -7.76
N ALA A 114 -9.77 -7.50 -8.86
CA ALA A 114 -8.73 -8.48 -9.14
C ALA A 114 -7.32 -7.88 -9.04
N ARG A 115 -6.46 -8.53 -8.26
CA ARG A 115 -5.15 -8.01 -7.83
C ARG A 115 -4.09 -9.11 -7.83
N ALA A 116 -2.86 -8.70 -8.15
CA ALA A 116 -1.66 -9.53 -8.07
C ALA A 116 -1.49 -10.27 -6.73
N LEU A 117 -1.01 -11.50 -6.79
CA LEU A 117 -0.59 -12.25 -5.61
C LEU A 117 0.85 -11.88 -5.22
N ALA A 118 1.14 -11.88 -3.93
CA ALA A 118 2.50 -11.78 -3.41
C ALA A 118 3.27 -13.07 -3.75
N ALA A 119 4.33 -12.94 -4.54
CA ALA A 119 5.22 -14.02 -4.94
C ALA A 119 6.67 -13.68 -4.52
N GLN A 120 7.52 -13.25 -5.46
CA GLN A 120 8.84 -12.69 -5.13
C GLN A 120 8.75 -11.31 -4.46
N SER A 121 7.61 -10.65 -4.57
CA SER A 121 7.31 -9.37 -3.94
C SER A 121 5.80 -9.17 -3.81
N LEU A 122 5.38 -8.34 -2.86
CA LEU A 122 4.00 -7.88 -2.76
C LEU A 122 3.68 -6.89 -3.90
N SER A 123 2.49 -6.99 -4.47
CA SER A 123 1.90 -5.91 -5.27
C SER A 123 0.47 -5.62 -4.83
N ILE A 124 0.11 -4.34 -4.78
CA ILE A 124 -1.27 -3.90 -4.55
C ILE A 124 -2.07 -3.79 -5.85
N PHE A 125 -1.41 -3.89 -7.00
CA PHE A 125 -1.96 -3.51 -8.28
C PHE A 125 -2.67 -4.67 -9.00
N GLY A 126 -3.51 -4.30 -9.98
CA GLY A 126 -4.46 -5.20 -10.63
C GLY A 126 -3.85 -6.14 -11.67
N ASP A 127 -4.15 -7.42 -11.52
CA ASP A 127 -4.10 -8.47 -12.53
C ASP A 127 -5.04 -9.62 -12.10
N HIS A 128 -5.08 -10.74 -12.82
CA HIS A 128 -6.04 -11.83 -12.58
C HIS A 128 -5.47 -13.00 -11.78
N GLN A 129 -4.28 -12.88 -11.17
CA GLN A 129 -3.66 -14.01 -10.45
C GLN A 129 -4.56 -14.57 -9.33
N ASP A 130 -5.26 -13.70 -8.61
CA ASP A 130 -6.15 -14.06 -7.51
C ASP A 130 -7.41 -14.80 -7.96
N VAL A 131 -8.13 -14.23 -8.93
CA VAL A 131 -9.34 -14.84 -9.47
C VAL A 131 -9.04 -16.16 -10.21
N MET A 132 -7.89 -16.27 -10.86
CA MET A 132 -7.44 -17.50 -11.49
C MET A 132 -7.07 -18.59 -10.47
N ALA A 133 -6.59 -18.22 -9.28
CA ALA A 133 -6.36 -19.15 -8.18
C ALA A 133 -7.66 -19.72 -7.57
N ALA A 134 -8.81 -19.11 -7.83
CA ALA A 134 -10.12 -19.54 -7.35
C ALA A 134 -10.99 -20.24 -8.42
N ARG A 135 -10.50 -20.41 -9.67
CA ARG A 135 -11.30 -20.90 -10.81
C ARG A 135 -11.89 -22.30 -10.65
N GLN A 136 -11.31 -23.11 -9.78
CA GLN A 136 -11.66 -24.50 -9.50
C GLN A 136 -12.64 -24.67 -8.32
N THR A 137 -12.97 -23.59 -7.61
CA THR A 137 -13.80 -23.64 -6.40
C THR A 137 -15.26 -24.00 -6.67
N GLY A 138 -15.70 -23.98 -7.93
CA GLY A 138 -17.09 -24.13 -8.32
C GLY A 138 -17.90 -22.83 -8.24
N PHE A 139 -17.28 -21.68 -8.06
CA PHE A 139 -17.98 -20.40 -8.28
C PHE A 139 -18.14 -20.15 -9.79
N ALA A 140 -19.29 -19.60 -10.17
CA ALA A 140 -19.40 -18.95 -11.47
C ALA A 140 -18.55 -17.67 -11.47
N MET A 141 -17.92 -17.32 -12.58
CA MET A 141 -17.00 -16.18 -12.66
C MET A 141 -17.44 -15.23 -13.76
N LEU A 142 -17.77 -14.00 -13.37
CA LEU A 142 -18.29 -12.95 -14.24
C LEU A 142 -17.34 -11.74 -14.24
N ALA A 143 -16.69 -11.49 -15.37
CA ALA A 143 -15.77 -10.39 -15.59
C ALA A 143 -16.46 -9.17 -16.20
N THR A 144 -16.01 -7.98 -15.82
CA THR A 144 -16.45 -6.70 -16.39
C THR A 144 -15.25 -5.83 -16.77
N SER A 145 -15.37 -5.13 -17.91
CA SER A 145 -14.23 -4.47 -18.57
C SER A 145 -14.17 -2.95 -18.36
N SER A 146 -15.23 -2.32 -17.86
CA SER A 146 -15.29 -0.87 -17.63
C SER A 146 -16.17 -0.54 -16.44
N VAL A 147 -16.11 0.71 -15.95
CA VAL A 147 -16.97 1.19 -14.85
C VAL A 147 -18.45 1.07 -15.22
N GLN A 148 -18.80 1.32 -16.48
CA GLN A 148 -20.16 1.14 -16.99
C GLN A 148 -20.58 -0.33 -16.95
N GLU A 149 -19.72 -1.25 -17.39
CA GLU A 149 -20.04 -2.68 -17.34
C GLU A 149 -20.18 -3.20 -15.92
N VAL A 150 -19.41 -2.67 -14.96
CA VAL A 150 -19.59 -3.00 -13.53
C VAL A 150 -21.01 -2.63 -13.09
N MET A 151 -21.50 -1.44 -13.43
CA MET A 151 -22.88 -1.02 -13.09
C MET A 151 -23.93 -1.92 -13.74
N ASP A 152 -23.73 -2.28 -15.02
CA ASP A 152 -24.73 -3.00 -15.80
C ASP A 152 -24.80 -4.50 -15.46
N LEU A 153 -23.64 -5.14 -15.25
CA LEU A 153 -23.54 -6.60 -15.20
C LEU A 153 -23.39 -7.15 -13.77
N ALA A 154 -23.00 -6.35 -12.78
CA ALA A 154 -22.88 -6.83 -11.40
C ALA A 154 -24.21 -7.42 -10.87
N GLY A 155 -25.36 -6.90 -11.31
CA GLY A 155 -26.68 -7.37 -10.87
C GLY A 155 -27.01 -8.78 -11.38
N ILE A 156 -26.43 -9.18 -12.51
CA ILE A 156 -26.59 -10.53 -13.07
C ILE A 156 -26.02 -11.57 -12.10
N ALA A 157 -24.88 -11.28 -11.46
CA ALA A 157 -24.29 -12.17 -10.48
C ALA A 157 -25.26 -12.47 -9.34
N HIS A 158 -25.98 -11.46 -8.82
CA HIS A 158 -26.99 -11.63 -7.77
C HIS A 158 -28.23 -12.39 -8.25
N ILE A 159 -28.78 -11.97 -9.38
CA ILE A 159 -30.04 -12.52 -9.90
C ILE A 159 -29.86 -13.99 -10.32
N VAL A 160 -28.77 -14.32 -11.02
CA VAL A 160 -28.52 -15.68 -11.49
C VAL A 160 -28.03 -16.56 -10.36
N SER A 161 -27.21 -16.07 -9.42
CA SER A 161 -26.77 -16.84 -8.25
C SER A 161 -27.97 -17.39 -7.46
N LEU A 162 -28.99 -16.56 -7.24
CA LEU A 162 -30.23 -16.98 -6.56
C LEU A 162 -31.00 -18.07 -7.32
N ARG A 163 -31.19 -17.88 -8.64
CA ARG A 163 -31.98 -18.81 -9.48
C ARG A 163 -31.25 -20.13 -9.72
N ALA A 164 -29.97 -20.07 -10.04
CA ALA A 164 -29.13 -21.24 -10.32
C ALA A 164 -28.68 -21.97 -9.05
N ARG A 165 -28.71 -21.28 -7.89
CA ARG A 165 -28.11 -21.73 -6.62
C ARG A 165 -26.59 -21.92 -6.69
N VAL A 166 -25.93 -21.37 -7.70
CA VAL A 166 -24.47 -21.41 -7.86
C VAL A 166 -23.93 -20.05 -7.45
N PRO A 167 -22.99 -19.96 -6.50
CA PRO A 167 -22.44 -18.68 -6.09
C PRO A 167 -21.61 -18.04 -7.20
N PHE A 168 -21.55 -16.70 -7.21
CA PHE A 168 -20.83 -15.93 -8.21
C PHE A 168 -19.64 -15.17 -7.63
N LEU A 169 -18.55 -15.18 -8.39
CA LEU A 169 -17.42 -14.28 -8.25
C LEU A 169 -17.53 -13.26 -9.40
N HIS A 170 -17.97 -12.05 -9.06
CA HIS A 170 -17.99 -10.92 -9.99
C HIS A 170 -16.70 -10.13 -9.83
N PHE A 171 -15.93 -9.94 -10.91
CA PHE A 171 -14.64 -9.27 -10.83
C PHE A 171 -14.38 -8.25 -11.95
N PHE A 172 -13.48 -7.33 -11.63
CA PHE A 172 -13.00 -6.26 -12.47
C PHE A 172 -11.58 -5.88 -12.05
N ASP A 173 -10.83 -5.24 -12.95
CA ASP A 173 -9.40 -5.05 -12.76
C ASP A 173 -9.11 -4.05 -11.63
N GLY A 174 -8.30 -4.50 -10.65
CA GLY A 174 -7.83 -3.70 -9.53
C GLY A 174 -7.07 -2.47 -10.02
N PHE A 175 -7.30 -1.33 -9.37
CA PHE A 175 -6.96 0.02 -9.83
C PHE A 175 -7.54 0.41 -11.20
N ARG A 176 -7.19 -0.30 -12.28
CA ARG A 176 -7.48 0.08 -13.66
C ARG A 176 -8.97 0.26 -13.96
N THR A 177 -9.83 -0.50 -13.29
CA THR A 177 -11.30 -0.31 -13.34
C THR A 177 -11.85 0.11 -11.98
N SER A 178 -11.38 -0.51 -10.89
CA SER A 178 -11.90 -0.25 -9.54
C SER A 178 -11.74 1.21 -9.07
N HIS A 179 -10.69 1.91 -9.52
CA HIS A 179 -10.35 3.28 -9.12
C HIS A 179 -10.37 4.28 -10.28
N GLU A 180 -10.63 3.81 -11.50
CA GLU A 180 -10.89 4.70 -12.62
C GLU A 180 -12.25 5.36 -12.41
N ILE A 181 -12.29 6.69 -12.42
CA ILE A 181 -13.52 7.45 -12.34
C ILE A 181 -14.03 7.66 -13.75
N GLN A 182 -15.27 7.28 -14.03
CA GLN A 182 -15.96 7.56 -15.28
C GLN A 182 -17.31 8.22 -15.05
N LYS A 183 -17.75 9.04 -16.02
CA LYS A 183 -19.17 9.41 -16.15
C LYS A 183 -19.92 8.27 -16.84
N ILE A 184 -20.79 7.60 -16.09
CA ILE A 184 -21.55 6.43 -16.55
C ILE A 184 -23.07 6.71 -16.52
N GLU A 185 -23.82 5.97 -17.32
CA GLU A 185 -25.27 5.87 -17.22
C GLU A 185 -25.61 4.97 -16.02
N LEU A 186 -26.38 5.50 -15.08
CA LEU A 186 -26.95 4.71 -13.99
C LEU A 186 -28.03 3.79 -14.56
N ILE A 187 -27.95 2.49 -14.24
CA ILE A 187 -28.96 1.52 -14.67
C ILE A 187 -30.33 1.88 -14.10
N ASP A 188 -31.40 1.56 -14.84
CA ASP A 188 -32.77 1.63 -14.31
C ASP A 188 -32.91 0.60 -13.18
N GLU A 189 -32.75 1.07 -11.93
CA GLU A 189 -32.81 0.26 -10.72
C GLU A 189 -34.15 -0.47 -10.59
N ALA A 190 -35.26 0.13 -11.03
CA ALA A 190 -36.57 -0.49 -10.96
C ALA A 190 -36.69 -1.64 -11.97
N ALA A 191 -36.21 -1.44 -13.20
CA ALA A 191 -36.16 -2.50 -14.21
C ALA A 191 -35.22 -3.64 -13.82
N LEU A 192 -34.05 -3.32 -13.25
CA LEU A 192 -33.11 -4.31 -12.72
C LEU A 192 -33.73 -5.09 -11.55
N THR A 193 -34.40 -4.40 -10.61
CA THR A 193 -35.08 -5.03 -9.47
C THR A 193 -36.23 -5.94 -9.94
N ALA A 194 -36.92 -5.59 -11.02
CA ALA A 194 -37.99 -6.42 -11.60
C ALA A 194 -37.49 -7.77 -12.15
N MET A 195 -36.18 -7.91 -12.41
CA MET A 195 -35.59 -9.20 -12.80
C MET A 195 -35.36 -10.15 -11.60
N PHE A 196 -35.48 -9.66 -10.36
CA PHE A 196 -35.23 -10.45 -9.16
C PHE A 196 -36.33 -11.48 -8.91
N ASP A 197 -35.93 -12.75 -8.77
CA ASP A 197 -36.85 -13.88 -8.62
C ASP A 197 -37.25 -14.09 -7.16
N ARG A 198 -38.42 -13.55 -6.80
CA ARG A 198 -38.96 -13.65 -5.42
C ARG A 198 -39.34 -15.07 -5.03
N GLU A 199 -39.67 -15.93 -5.99
CA GLU A 199 -39.98 -17.33 -5.71
C GLU A 199 -38.71 -18.11 -5.40
N ALA A 200 -37.64 -17.89 -6.17
CA ALA A 200 -36.32 -18.45 -5.85
C ALA A 200 -35.81 -18.00 -4.46
N LEU A 201 -36.09 -16.75 -4.06
CA LEU A 201 -35.82 -16.26 -2.70
C LEU A 201 -36.62 -17.04 -1.63
N ARG A 202 -37.91 -17.24 -1.86
CA ARG A 202 -38.78 -18.03 -0.96
C ARG A 202 -38.23 -19.44 -0.79
N GLU A 203 -37.82 -20.08 -1.87
CA GLU A 203 -37.24 -21.42 -1.81
C GLU A 203 -35.87 -21.46 -1.13
N PHE A 204 -35.02 -20.45 -1.35
CA PHE A 204 -33.73 -20.33 -0.66
C PHE A 204 -33.93 -20.28 0.85
N ARG A 205 -34.87 -19.45 1.32
CA ARG A 205 -35.24 -19.34 2.73
C ARG A 205 -35.87 -20.64 3.28
N ALA A 206 -36.70 -21.33 2.50
CA ALA A 206 -37.26 -22.62 2.89
C ALA A 206 -36.19 -23.73 3.07
N ARG A 207 -35.02 -23.57 2.44
CA ARG A 207 -33.87 -24.47 2.58
C ARG A 207 -32.89 -24.04 3.68
N ALA A 208 -33.14 -22.96 4.40
CA ALA A 208 -32.25 -22.49 5.46
C ALA A 208 -32.22 -23.45 6.66
N LEU A 209 -31.13 -23.43 7.42
CA LEU A 209 -31.05 -24.09 8.72
C LEU A 209 -31.99 -23.39 9.70
N ASN A 210 -33.02 -24.10 10.14
CA ASN A 210 -33.99 -23.61 11.12
C ASN A 210 -34.43 -24.78 12.02
N PRO A 211 -34.44 -24.61 13.36
CA PRO A 211 -34.86 -25.67 14.28
C PRO A 211 -36.33 -26.09 14.14
N GLU A 212 -37.19 -25.30 13.50
CA GLU A 212 -38.58 -25.67 13.20
C GLU A 212 -38.70 -26.69 12.06
N HIS A 213 -37.69 -26.79 11.20
CA HIS A 213 -37.60 -27.78 10.12
C HIS A 213 -36.12 -28.20 9.91
N PRO A 214 -35.52 -28.88 10.91
CA PRO A 214 -34.08 -29.09 10.97
C PRO A 214 -33.60 -30.06 9.89
N VAL A 215 -32.41 -29.80 9.37
CA VAL A 215 -31.67 -30.68 8.46
C VAL A 215 -30.21 -30.76 8.88
N THR A 216 -29.49 -31.79 8.43
CA THR A 216 -28.05 -31.94 8.64
C THR A 216 -27.29 -31.60 7.36
N ARG A 217 -26.23 -30.79 7.45
CA ARG A 217 -25.36 -30.40 6.32
C ARG A 217 -23.89 -30.53 6.71
N GLY A 218 -23.01 -30.61 5.70
CA GLY A 218 -21.58 -30.73 5.92
C GLY A 218 -21.13 -32.05 6.54
N THR A 219 -21.83 -33.15 6.23
CA THR A 219 -21.51 -34.50 6.73
C THR A 219 -20.12 -34.96 6.25
N ALA A 220 -19.48 -35.83 7.03
CA ALA A 220 -18.37 -36.65 6.55
C ALA A 220 -18.92 -37.81 5.70
N GLN A 221 -18.34 -38.05 4.52
CA GLN A 221 -18.78 -39.10 3.60
C GLN A 221 -17.61 -40.03 3.27
N ASN A 222 -17.93 -41.32 3.15
CA ASN A 222 -16.99 -42.35 2.70
C ASN A 222 -16.88 -42.36 1.16
N PRO A 223 -15.90 -43.11 0.60
CA PRO A 223 -15.74 -43.24 -0.85
C PRO A 223 -16.95 -43.87 -1.59
N ASP A 224 -17.83 -44.57 -0.86
CA ASP A 224 -19.01 -45.25 -1.40
C ASP A 224 -20.07 -44.30 -1.97
N ILE A 225 -20.16 -43.05 -1.48
CA ILE A 225 -21.15 -42.05 -1.93
C ILE A 225 -20.57 -40.67 -2.27
N TYR A 226 -19.34 -40.35 -1.84
CA TYR A 226 -18.79 -38.99 -2.03
C TYR A 226 -18.79 -38.58 -3.51
N PHE A 227 -18.31 -39.46 -4.40
CA PHE A 227 -18.23 -39.13 -5.83
C PHE A 227 -19.62 -38.86 -6.43
N GLN A 228 -20.60 -39.73 -6.15
CA GLN A 228 -21.97 -39.57 -6.64
C GLN A 228 -22.61 -38.28 -6.16
N THR A 229 -22.43 -37.92 -4.88
CA THR A 229 -23.00 -36.67 -4.35
C THR A 229 -22.28 -35.41 -4.86
N ARG A 230 -21.00 -35.50 -5.23
CA ARG A 230 -20.28 -34.41 -5.86
C ARG A 230 -20.79 -34.11 -7.28
N GLU A 231 -21.06 -35.15 -8.07
CA GLU A 231 -21.60 -35.05 -9.43
C GLU A 231 -23.09 -34.66 -9.47
N ALA A 232 -23.83 -34.83 -8.35
CA ALA A 232 -25.25 -34.48 -8.27
C ALA A 232 -25.53 -32.98 -8.53
N ALA A 233 -24.51 -32.13 -8.42
CA ALA A 233 -24.60 -30.69 -8.67
C ALA A 233 -24.56 -30.32 -10.17
N ASN A 234 -24.18 -31.22 -11.09
CA ASN A 234 -23.89 -30.89 -12.49
C ASN A 234 -25.05 -30.15 -13.19
N LYS A 235 -26.29 -30.60 -12.97
CA LYS A 235 -27.49 -29.96 -13.55
C LYS A 235 -27.65 -28.48 -13.20
N PHE A 236 -27.12 -28.03 -12.06
CA PHE A 236 -27.16 -26.63 -11.67
C PHE A 236 -26.14 -25.82 -12.47
N TYR A 237 -24.93 -26.37 -12.65
CA TYR A 237 -23.86 -25.73 -13.43
C TYR A 237 -24.15 -25.70 -14.93
N ASP A 238 -24.69 -26.78 -15.48
CA ASP A 238 -25.05 -26.88 -16.91
C ASP A 238 -26.07 -25.79 -17.33
N ALA A 239 -26.92 -25.36 -16.40
CA ALA A 239 -27.92 -24.33 -16.65
C ALA A 239 -27.40 -22.89 -16.54
N VAL A 240 -26.27 -22.65 -15.86
CA VAL A 240 -25.74 -21.29 -15.61
C VAL A 240 -25.48 -20.50 -16.90
N PRO A 241 -24.81 -21.05 -17.93
CA PRO A 241 -24.51 -20.28 -19.15
C PRO A 241 -25.76 -19.72 -19.84
N ASP A 242 -26.80 -20.53 -19.98
CA ASP A 242 -28.05 -20.12 -20.62
C ASP A 242 -28.79 -19.07 -19.74
N MET A 243 -28.81 -19.25 -18.41
CA MET A 243 -29.39 -18.26 -17.49
C MET A 243 -28.66 -16.90 -17.53
N VAL A 244 -27.33 -16.91 -17.63
CA VAL A 244 -26.53 -15.69 -17.78
C VAL A 244 -26.80 -15.03 -19.14
N ALA A 245 -26.86 -15.81 -20.22
CA ALA A 245 -27.18 -15.28 -21.54
C ALA A 245 -28.56 -14.60 -21.59
N ASP A 246 -29.58 -15.23 -20.98
CA ASP A 246 -30.93 -14.66 -20.88
C ASP A 246 -30.94 -13.37 -20.02
N ALA A 247 -30.21 -13.36 -18.91
CA ALA A 247 -30.08 -12.17 -18.07
C ALA A 247 -29.38 -11.03 -18.82
N MET A 248 -28.29 -11.30 -19.52
CA MET A 248 -27.56 -10.31 -20.34
C MET A 248 -28.41 -9.77 -21.49
N LYS A 249 -29.24 -10.61 -22.11
CA LYS A 249 -30.22 -10.17 -23.11
C LYS A 249 -31.20 -9.15 -22.52
N ARG A 250 -31.76 -9.42 -21.33
CA ARG A 250 -32.66 -8.48 -20.64
C ARG A 250 -31.95 -7.18 -20.23
N ILE A 251 -30.72 -7.27 -19.72
CA ILE A 251 -29.90 -6.07 -19.44
C ILE A 251 -29.67 -5.27 -20.72
N SER A 252 -29.50 -5.95 -21.87
CA SER A 252 -29.36 -5.27 -23.16
C SER A 252 -30.62 -4.51 -23.57
N GLU A 253 -31.79 -5.07 -23.28
CA GLU A 253 -33.08 -4.40 -23.50
C GLU A 253 -33.27 -3.19 -22.56
N ILE A 254 -32.84 -3.29 -21.30
CA ILE A 254 -32.92 -2.22 -20.29
C ILE A 254 -31.99 -1.05 -20.64
N THR A 255 -30.75 -1.36 -21.00
CA THR A 255 -29.67 -0.38 -21.14
C THR A 255 -29.50 0.14 -22.58
N GLY A 256 -29.95 -0.63 -23.57
CA GLY A 256 -29.63 -0.44 -24.98
C GLY A 256 -28.19 -0.86 -25.36
N ARG A 257 -27.41 -1.41 -24.42
CA ARG A 257 -26.03 -1.89 -24.66
C ARG A 257 -26.04 -3.41 -24.80
N THR A 258 -25.46 -3.95 -25.87
CA THR A 258 -25.51 -5.39 -26.12
C THR A 258 -24.51 -6.16 -25.25
N TYR A 259 -25.01 -7.12 -24.48
CA TYR A 259 -24.24 -8.03 -23.65
C TYR A 259 -24.59 -9.49 -23.97
N LYS A 260 -23.57 -10.34 -23.92
CA LYS A 260 -23.64 -11.80 -24.09
C LYS A 260 -22.53 -12.43 -23.24
N PRO A 261 -22.57 -13.75 -22.94
CA PRO A 261 -21.48 -14.42 -22.20
C PRO A 261 -20.10 -14.17 -22.83
N PHE A 262 -20.07 -14.08 -24.16
CA PHE A 262 -18.96 -13.62 -24.98
C PHE A 262 -19.47 -12.58 -25.97
N THR A 263 -18.76 -11.47 -26.15
CA THR A 263 -19.16 -10.41 -27.10
C THR A 263 -18.06 -10.17 -28.13
N TYR A 264 -18.41 -10.20 -29.42
CA TYR A 264 -17.48 -9.89 -30.52
C TYR A 264 -17.59 -8.42 -30.95
N TYR A 265 -16.45 -7.79 -31.24
CA TYR A 265 -16.34 -6.45 -31.80
C TYR A 265 -15.25 -6.42 -32.89
N GLY A 266 -15.57 -5.93 -34.08
CA GLY A 266 -14.60 -5.81 -35.19
C GLY A 266 -15.22 -6.07 -36.55
N ALA A 267 -14.38 -6.36 -37.54
CA ALA A 267 -14.82 -6.63 -38.91
C ALA A 267 -15.70 -7.88 -38.97
N ALA A 268 -16.80 -7.87 -39.73
CA ALA A 268 -17.67 -9.04 -39.87
C ALA A 268 -16.95 -10.23 -40.55
N ASP A 269 -15.95 -9.94 -41.38
CA ASP A 269 -15.10 -10.90 -42.08
C ASP A 269 -13.68 -10.96 -41.50
N ALA A 270 -13.51 -10.72 -40.20
CA ALA A 270 -12.20 -10.76 -39.56
C ALA A 270 -11.49 -12.11 -39.76
N GLU A 271 -10.18 -12.05 -40.03
CA GLU A 271 -9.34 -13.24 -40.18
C GLU A 271 -8.45 -13.48 -38.94
N ARG A 272 -8.24 -12.42 -38.15
CA ARG A 272 -7.39 -12.43 -36.95
C ARG A 272 -8.17 -11.80 -35.79
N ILE A 273 -8.27 -12.52 -34.67
CA ILE A 273 -8.94 -11.99 -33.48
C ILE A 273 -8.08 -12.11 -32.23
N VAL A 274 -8.37 -11.26 -31.26
CA VAL A 274 -7.87 -11.39 -29.88
C VAL A 274 -9.01 -11.83 -28.97
N VAL A 275 -8.79 -12.82 -28.11
CA VAL A 275 -9.70 -13.21 -27.02
C VAL A 275 -9.08 -12.74 -25.71
N ALA A 276 -9.82 -11.92 -24.96
CA ALA A 276 -9.33 -11.35 -23.71
C ALA A 276 -10.47 -11.08 -22.72
N MET A 277 -10.11 -10.75 -21.49
CA MET A 277 -11.02 -10.50 -20.39
C MET A 277 -10.60 -9.25 -19.61
N GLY A 278 -11.57 -8.54 -19.03
CA GLY A 278 -11.30 -7.33 -18.26
C GLY A 278 -10.92 -6.13 -19.12
N SER A 279 -10.26 -5.14 -18.51
CA SER A 279 -10.18 -3.78 -19.04
C SER A 279 -9.45 -3.66 -20.38
N VAL A 280 -8.54 -4.59 -20.68
CA VAL A 280 -7.79 -4.58 -21.96
C VAL A 280 -8.70 -4.66 -23.17
N THR A 281 -9.91 -5.22 -23.01
CA THR A 281 -10.87 -5.36 -24.11
C THR A 281 -11.35 -4.01 -24.62
N GLU A 282 -11.38 -2.96 -23.79
CA GLU A 282 -11.67 -1.58 -24.22
C GLU A 282 -10.53 -1.01 -25.07
N THR A 283 -9.27 -1.18 -24.64
CA THR A 283 -8.09 -0.77 -25.42
C THR A 283 -7.99 -1.52 -26.75
N LEU A 284 -8.33 -2.81 -26.76
CA LEU A 284 -8.39 -3.63 -27.98
C LEU A 284 -9.47 -3.14 -28.94
N LYS A 285 -10.65 -2.70 -28.45
CA LYS A 285 -11.69 -2.11 -29.30
C LYS A 285 -11.18 -0.84 -30.00
N GLU A 286 -10.50 0.06 -29.29
CA GLU A 286 -9.88 1.26 -29.90
C GLU A 286 -8.81 0.90 -30.93
N THR A 287 -8.01 -0.13 -30.63
CA THR A 287 -6.98 -0.65 -31.57
C THR A 287 -7.61 -1.28 -32.81
N VAL A 288 -8.69 -2.03 -32.65
CA VAL A 288 -9.47 -2.65 -33.73
C VAL A 288 -10.10 -1.58 -34.62
N ASP A 289 -10.67 -0.51 -34.04
CA ASP A 289 -11.22 0.62 -34.81
C ASP A 289 -10.15 1.24 -35.72
N TYR A 290 -8.96 1.48 -35.16
CA TYR A 290 -7.83 2.04 -35.90
C TYR A 290 -7.36 1.13 -37.05
N LEU A 291 -7.20 -0.18 -36.79
CA LEU A 291 -6.75 -1.14 -37.79
C LEU A 291 -7.80 -1.41 -38.88
N ASN A 292 -9.08 -1.54 -38.50
CA ASN A 292 -10.16 -1.75 -39.47
C ASN A 292 -10.37 -0.52 -40.37
N ALA A 293 -10.16 0.70 -39.85
CA ALA A 293 -10.16 1.91 -40.67
C ALA A 293 -9.04 1.92 -41.73
N GLN A 294 -7.99 1.12 -41.55
CA GLN A 294 -6.90 0.89 -42.52
C GLN A 294 -7.15 -0.33 -43.42
N GLY A 295 -8.33 -0.96 -43.34
CA GLY A 295 -8.69 -2.13 -44.13
C GLY A 295 -8.14 -3.45 -43.60
N GLU A 296 -7.54 -3.48 -42.41
CA GLU A 296 -7.19 -4.74 -41.75
C GLU A 296 -8.47 -5.48 -41.33
N LYS A 297 -8.45 -6.82 -41.40
CA LYS A 297 -9.58 -7.68 -41.03
C LYS A 297 -9.40 -8.23 -39.62
N VAL A 298 -9.63 -7.39 -38.61
CA VAL A 298 -9.38 -7.74 -37.22
C VAL A 298 -10.60 -7.55 -36.31
N GLY A 299 -10.59 -8.26 -35.17
CA GLY A 299 -11.60 -8.12 -34.13
C GLY A 299 -11.14 -8.60 -32.77
N VAL A 300 -12.02 -8.44 -31.78
CA VAL A 300 -11.79 -8.83 -30.39
C VAL A 300 -13.03 -9.54 -29.84
N VAL A 301 -12.82 -10.61 -29.07
CA VAL A 301 -13.84 -11.27 -28.26
C VAL A 301 -13.60 -10.90 -26.80
N THR A 302 -14.59 -10.26 -26.20
CA THR A 302 -14.65 -9.97 -24.77
C THR A 302 -15.30 -11.14 -24.04
N VAL A 303 -14.59 -11.73 -23.08
CA VAL A 303 -15.12 -12.78 -22.20
C VAL A 303 -15.76 -12.13 -20.99
N HIS A 304 -17.08 -12.28 -20.84
CA HIS A 304 -17.79 -11.84 -19.63
C HIS A 304 -18.00 -13.02 -18.68
N LEU A 305 -18.58 -14.14 -19.15
CA LEU A 305 -18.74 -15.35 -18.34
C LEU A 305 -17.54 -16.28 -18.55
N TYR A 306 -16.58 -16.25 -17.62
CA TYR A 306 -15.41 -17.11 -17.66
C TYR A 306 -15.69 -18.52 -17.12
N ARG A 307 -16.52 -18.62 -16.08
CA ARG A 307 -16.96 -19.90 -15.51
C ARG A 307 -18.47 -19.91 -15.23
N PRO A 308 -19.21 -20.98 -15.59
CA PRO A 308 -18.78 -22.08 -16.47
C PRO A 308 -18.43 -21.60 -17.88
N PHE A 309 -17.37 -22.16 -18.48
CA PHE A 309 -16.90 -21.74 -19.81
C PHE A 309 -17.75 -22.40 -20.90
N SER A 310 -18.50 -21.62 -21.67
CA SER A 310 -19.45 -22.15 -22.65
C SER A 310 -18.91 -22.13 -24.08
N VAL A 311 -18.49 -23.30 -24.58
CA VAL A 311 -18.04 -23.50 -25.97
C VAL A 311 -19.15 -23.16 -26.98
N LYS A 312 -20.41 -23.39 -26.60
CA LYS A 312 -21.60 -23.00 -27.39
C LYS A 312 -21.60 -21.49 -27.65
N TYR A 313 -21.62 -20.68 -26.58
CA TYR A 313 -21.73 -19.23 -26.70
C TYR A 313 -20.46 -18.56 -27.25
N LEU A 314 -19.28 -19.12 -27.02
CA LEU A 314 -18.05 -18.65 -27.66
C LEU A 314 -18.13 -18.82 -29.18
N GLY A 315 -18.59 -19.99 -29.63
CA GLY A 315 -18.72 -20.30 -31.05
C GLY A 315 -19.76 -19.48 -31.80
N GLU A 316 -20.82 -19.02 -31.11
CA GLU A 316 -21.87 -18.19 -31.70
C GLU A 316 -21.39 -16.78 -32.07
N VAL A 317 -20.28 -16.30 -31.49
CA VAL A 317 -19.80 -14.93 -31.71
C VAL A 317 -18.53 -14.82 -32.54
N ILE A 318 -17.77 -15.92 -32.72
CA ILE A 318 -16.55 -15.90 -33.54
C ILE A 318 -16.94 -16.00 -35.03
N PRO A 319 -16.49 -15.05 -35.89
CA PRO A 319 -16.74 -15.15 -37.32
C PRO A 319 -16.11 -16.40 -37.95
N GLU A 320 -16.81 -17.02 -38.91
CA GLU A 320 -16.32 -18.22 -39.60
C GLU A 320 -15.03 -17.98 -40.42
N SER A 321 -14.74 -16.73 -40.77
CA SER A 321 -13.55 -16.30 -41.50
C SER A 321 -12.27 -16.30 -40.67
N VAL A 322 -12.36 -16.49 -39.35
CA VAL A 322 -11.21 -16.43 -38.45
C VAL A 322 -10.24 -17.58 -38.71
N LYS A 323 -8.97 -17.23 -38.95
CA LYS A 323 -7.86 -18.16 -39.20
C LYS A 323 -6.82 -18.16 -38.09
N ARG A 324 -6.73 -17.08 -37.31
CA ARG A 324 -5.74 -16.94 -36.24
C ARG A 324 -6.34 -16.24 -35.01
N ILE A 325 -6.04 -16.78 -33.84
CA ILE A 325 -6.52 -16.31 -32.54
C ILE A 325 -5.33 -16.07 -31.63
N CYS A 326 -5.26 -14.88 -31.04
CA CYS A 326 -4.38 -14.60 -29.91
C CYS A 326 -5.23 -14.56 -28.63
N VAL A 327 -4.81 -15.27 -27.59
CA VAL A 327 -5.44 -15.23 -26.27
C VAL A 327 -4.54 -14.47 -25.32
N LEU A 328 -5.08 -13.44 -24.66
CA LEU A 328 -4.35 -12.63 -23.70
C LEU A 328 -4.78 -12.96 -22.27
N ASP A 329 -3.82 -13.44 -21.48
CA ASP A 329 -3.99 -13.71 -20.07
C ASP A 329 -3.33 -12.63 -19.22
N ARG A 330 -4.08 -12.10 -18.25
CA ARG A 330 -3.57 -11.14 -17.25
C ARG A 330 -3.07 -11.86 -16.00
N THR A 331 -2.36 -12.98 -16.17
CA THR A 331 -1.81 -13.79 -15.07
C THR A 331 -0.51 -14.46 -15.50
N LYS A 332 0.14 -15.15 -14.58
CA LYS A 332 1.28 -16.04 -14.87
C LYS A 332 1.17 -17.27 -13.99
N GLU A 333 1.10 -18.45 -14.60
CA GLU A 333 1.27 -19.73 -13.90
C GLU A 333 2.67 -20.31 -14.20
N PRO A 334 3.68 -20.11 -13.32
CA PRO A 334 5.03 -20.61 -13.57
C PRO A 334 5.06 -22.13 -13.75
N GLY A 335 5.62 -22.62 -14.85
CA GLY A 335 5.72 -24.05 -15.15
C GLY A 335 4.51 -24.65 -15.87
N ALA A 336 3.41 -23.91 -16.02
CA ALA A 336 2.23 -24.39 -16.76
C ALA A 336 2.47 -24.48 -18.28
N ASN A 337 1.69 -25.32 -18.95
CA ASN A 337 1.69 -25.45 -20.41
C ASN A 337 1.02 -24.25 -21.13
N GLY A 338 0.45 -23.33 -20.38
CA GLY A 338 -0.25 -22.15 -20.87
C GLY A 338 -1.01 -21.53 -19.71
N ASP A 339 -1.36 -20.25 -19.85
CA ASP A 339 -2.18 -19.56 -18.86
C ASP A 339 -3.67 -19.95 -19.02
N PRO A 340 -4.52 -19.72 -18.01
CA PRO A 340 -5.85 -20.35 -17.92
C PRO A 340 -6.79 -20.07 -19.10
N LEU A 341 -6.93 -18.82 -19.54
CA LEU A 341 -7.85 -18.49 -20.62
C LEU A 341 -7.34 -19.06 -21.95
N TYR A 342 -6.03 -19.00 -22.19
CA TYR A 342 -5.41 -19.67 -23.33
C TYR A 342 -5.72 -21.17 -23.37
N LEU A 343 -5.57 -21.88 -22.25
CA LEU A 343 -5.86 -23.31 -22.19
C LEU A 343 -7.34 -23.62 -22.44
N ASP A 344 -8.26 -22.81 -21.91
CA ASP A 344 -9.70 -22.98 -22.14
C ASP A 344 -10.07 -22.77 -23.61
N VAL A 345 -9.47 -21.78 -24.28
CA VAL A 345 -9.71 -21.53 -25.71
C VAL A 345 -9.11 -22.65 -26.58
N VAL A 346 -7.90 -23.15 -26.23
CA VAL A 346 -7.32 -24.31 -26.90
C VAL A 346 -8.21 -25.53 -26.77
N GLU A 347 -8.72 -25.83 -25.57
CA GLU A 347 -9.65 -26.94 -25.33
C GLU A 347 -10.94 -26.75 -26.14
N ALA A 348 -11.55 -25.55 -26.10
CA ALA A 348 -12.80 -25.27 -26.79
C ALA A 348 -12.71 -25.53 -28.31
N PHE A 349 -11.61 -25.14 -28.95
CA PHE A 349 -11.39 -25.45 -30.36
C PHE A 349 -10.97 -26.91 -30.59
N ALA A 350 -10.25 -27.53 -29.67
CA ALA A 350 -9.88 -28.94 -29.77
C ALA A 350 -11.13 -29.85 -29.73
N SER A 351 -12.11 -29.56 -28.87
CA SER A 351 -13.32 -30.36 -28.67
C SER A 351 -14.43 -30.11 -29.71
N ARG A 352 -14.40 -28.98 -30.43
CA ARG A 352 -15.31 -28.70 -31.56
C ARG A 352 -15.09 -29.68 -32.72
N LYS A 353 -16.15 -30.41 -33.08
CA LYS A 353 -16.18 -31.43 -34.15
C LYS A 353 -16.77 -30.91 -35.47
N ASP A 354 -17.54 -29.84 -35.39
CA ASP A 354 -18.16 -29.13 -36.51
C ASP A 354 -17.17 -28.29 -37.32
N ILE A 355 -15.97 -28.02 -36.77
CA ILE A 355 -14.85 -27.38 -37.49
C ILE A 355 -13.83 -28.46 -37.88
N PRO A 356 -13.62 -28.73 -39.19
CA PRO A 356 -12.58 -29.64 -39.67
C PRO A 356 -11.19 -29.27 -39.14
N ALA A 357 -10.33 -30.26 -38.90
CA ALA A 357 -9.01 -30.05 -38.29
C ALA A 357 -8.12 -29.08 -39.08
N ASP A 358 -8.18 -29.12 -40.41
CA ASP A 358 -7.46 -28.23 -41.33
C ASP A 358 -8.02 -26.80 -41.38
N ARG A 359 -9.23 -26.59 -40.84
CA ARG A 359 -9.89 -25.28 -40.73
C ARG A 359 -9.85 -24.70 -39.31
N LYS A 360 -9.29 -25.41 -38.32
CA LYS A 360 -9.14 -24.87 -36.97
C LYS A 360 -8.12 -23.71 -36.99
N PRO A 361 -8.42 -22.58 -36.34
CA PRO A 361 -7.52 -21.44 -36.37
C PRO A 361 -6.22 -21.76 -35.62
N LEU A 362 -5.13 -21.09 -36.01
CA LEU A 362 -3.91 -21.06 -35.20
C LEU A 362 -4.19 -20.31 -33.90
N ILE A 363 -3.90 -20.92 -32.75
CA ILE A 363 -4.12 -20.32 -31.43
C ILE A 363 -2.77 -20.09 -30.74
N ILE A 364 -2.48 -18.83 -30.43
CA ILE A 364 -1.32 -18.41 -29.63
C ILE A 364 -1.77 -17.76 -28.32
N GLY A 365 -0.93 -17.82 -27.30
CA GLY A 365 -1.13 -17.18 -26.00
C GLY A 365 -0.09 -16.11 -25.72
N GLY A 366 -0.49 -15.06 -25.01
CA GLY A 366 0.38 -13.99 -24.55
C GLY A 366 -0.01 -13.47 -23.18
N ARG A 367 0.97 -12.96 -22.43
CA ARG A 367 0.77 -12.34 -21.12
C ARG A 367 0.96 -10.83 -21.17
N TYR A 368 0.14 -10.10 -20.42
CA TYR A 368 0.19 -8.65 -20.35
C TYR A 368 -0.20 -8.15 -18.95
N GLY A 369 0.06 -6.87 -18.67
CA GLY A 369 -0.66 -6.13 -17.63
C GLY A 369 -0.52 -6.62 -16.18
N LEU A 370 0.46 -7.48 -15.87
CA LEU A 370 0.71 -7.97 -14.51
C LEU A 370 1.01 -6.80 -13.58
N SER A 371 0.45 -6.83 -12.37
CA SER A 371 0.61 -5.75 -11.39
C SER A 371 0.32 -4.35 -11.97
N SER A 372 -0.75 -4.21 -12.75
CA SER A 372 -1.12 -2.99 -13.48
C SER A 372 -0.01 -2.39 -14.35
N LYS A 373 0.90 -3.21 -14.91
CA LYS A 373 1.76 -2.77 -16.00
C LYS A 373 0.90 -2.09 -17.07
N ASP A 374 1.23 -0.85 -17.42
CA ASP A 374 0.37 -0.08 -18.33
C ASP A 374 0.29 -0.79 -19.68
N THR A 375 -0.93 -0.83 -20.24
CA THR A 375 -1.24 -1.62 -21.44
C THR A 375 -1.76 -0.67 -22.50
N THR A 376 -0.84 -0.12 -23.30
CA THR A 376 -1.12 0.96 -24.24
C THR A 376 -1.62 0.44 -25.60
N PRO A 377 -2.21 1.32 -26.44
CA PRO A 377 -2.53 0.97 -27.82
C PRO A 377 -1.33 0.48 -28.63
N ALA A 378 -0.14 1.05 -28.44
CA ALA A 378 1.09 0.62 -29.13
C ALA A 378 1.41 -0.86 -28.85
N GLN A 379 1.19 -1.31 -27.61
CA GLN A 379 1.34 -2.71 -27.21
C GLN A 379 0.30 -3.61 -27.88
N MET A 380 -0.96 -3.19 -27.94
CA MET A 380 -2.01 -3.96 -28.61
C MET A 380 -1.81 -4.04 -30.13
N LEU A 381 -1.27 -2.98 -30.75
CA LEU A 381 -0.83 -3.02 -32.15
C LEU A 381 0.31 -4.04 -32.36
N ALA A 382 1.25 -4.15 -31.41
CA ALA A 382 2.30 -5.17 -31.47
C ALA A 382 1.72 -6.60 -31.40
N VAL A 383 0.65 -6.81 -30.61
CA VAL A 383 -0.07 -8.10 -30.56
C VAL A 383 -0.68 -8.45 -31.92
N PHE A 384 -1.41 -7.53 -32.55
CA PHE A 384 -1.99 -7.77 -33.88
C PHE A 384 -0.93 -7.93 -34.97
N ARG A 385 0.20 -7.20 -34.87
CA ARG A 385 1.35 -7.36 -35.77
C ARG A 385 1.97 -8.75 -35.63
N ASN A 386 2.17 -9.24 -34.40
CA ASN A 386 2.63 -10.60 -34.14
C ASN A 386 1.66 -11.62 -34.75
N LEU A 387 0.35 -11.47 -34.52
CA LEU A 387 -0.68 -12.38 -35.05
C LEU A 387 -0.76 -12.36 -36.59
N LYS A 388 -0.35 -11.27 -37.24
CA LYS A 388 -0.24 -11.14 -38.71
C LYS A 388 0.98 -11.85 -39.27
N ALA A 389 2.06 -12.01 -38.50
CA ALA A 389 3.30 -12.61 -38.97
C ALA A 389 3.09 -14.04 -39.50
N ASP A 390 3.96 -14.48 -40.39
CA ASP A 390 3.91 -15.84 -40.95
C ASP A 390 4.15 -16.90 -39.85
N GLU A 391 5.08 -16.61 -38.94
CA GLU A 391 5.40 -17.40 -37.76
C GLU A 391 5.17 -16.55 -36.49
N PRO A 392 3.92 -16.46 -36.00
CA PRO A 392 3.63 -15.66 -34.82
C PRO A 392 4.28 -16.26 -33.57
N LYS A 393 4.93 -15.42 -32.76
CA LYS A 393 5.50 -15.83 -31.47
C LYS A 393 4.37 -16.26 -30.53
N ASN A 394 4.46 -17.48 -30.00
CA ASN A 394 3.56 -18.00 -28.97
C ASN A 394 4.19 -17.86 -27.56
N ARG A 395 3.38 -17.92 -26.51
CA ARG A 395 3.77 -17.75 -25.10
C ARG A 395 4.57 -16.46 -24.85
N PHE A 396 4.20 -15.41 -25.57
CA PHE A 396 4.88 -14.12 -25.55
C PHE A 396 4.53 -13.30 -24.30
N THR A 397 5.26 -12.20 -24.11
CA THR A 397 4.90 -11.12 -23.18
C THR A 397 4.80 -9.80 -23.95
N VAL A 398 4.02 -8.84 -23.46
CA VAL A 398 3.95 -7.49 -24.02
C VAL A 398 3.93 -6.46 -22.89
N GLY A 399 4.58 -5.31 -23.09
CA GLY A 399 4.75 -4.25 -22.08
C GLY A 399 6.01 -4.38 -21.20
N ILE A 400 6.93 -5.27 -21.55
CA ILE A 400 8.26 -5.40 -20.93
C ILE A 400 9.32 -5.71 -22.00
N THR A 401 10.59 -5.51 -21.65
CA THR A 401 11.74 -6.02 -22.43
C THR A 401 12.26 -7.29 -21.77
N ASP A 402 11.96 -8.45 -22.37
CA ASP A 402 12.49 -9.74 -21.94
C ASP A 402 13.65 -10.16 -22.86
N ASP A 403 14.84 -9.73 -22.47
CA ASP A 403 16.13 -10.03 -23.10
C ASP A 403 16.80 -11.28 -22.53
N VAL A 404 16.13 -12.01 -21.63
CA VAL A 404 16.61 -13.26 -21.04
C VAL A 404 15.99 -14.47 -21.72
N THR A 405 14.66 -14.49 -21.84
CA THR A 405 13.94 -15.59 -22.51
C THR A 405 13.37 -15.22 -23.87
N PHE A 406 13.60 -13.97 -24.31
CA PHE A 406 13.24 -13.45 -25.63
C PHE A 406 11.75 -13.61 -25.94
N ARG A 407 10.87 -13.56 -24.93
CA ARG A 407 9.42 -13.73 -25.10
C ARG A 407 8.69 -12.42 -25.38
N SER A 408 9.30 -11.27 -25.10
CA SER A 408 8.64 -9.99 -25.33
C SER A 408 8.41 -9.71 -26.82
N LEU A 409 7.32 -9.02 -27.13
CA LEU A 409 7.06 -8.46 -28.45
C LEU A 409 7.69 -7.07 -28.58
N PRO A 410 8.25 -6.70 -29.75
CA PRO A 410 8.71 -5.35 -30.02
C PRO A 410 7.51 -4.38 -30.11
N VAL A 411 7.54 -3.32 -29.32
CA VAL A 411 6.49 -2.29 -29.27
C VAL A 411 6.94 -1.10 -30.11
N GLY A 412 6.00 -0.49 -30.85
CA GLY A 412 6.26 0.73 -31.62
C GLY A 412 6.18 2.00 -30.76
N GLU A 413 6.20 3.16 -31.41
CA GLU A 413 5.98 4.44 -30.72
C GLU A 413 4.58 4.53 -30.11
N GLU A 414 4.47 5.28 -29.01
CA GLU A 414 3.19 5.59 -28.39
C GLU A 414 2.36 6.51 -29.30
N ILE A 415 1.09 6.16 -29.50
CA ILE A 415 0.15 6.93 -30.31
C ILE A 415 -1.17 7.11 -29.56
N SER A 416 -1.79 8.28 -29.71
CA SER A 416 -3.16 8.48 -29.19
C SER A 416 -4.15 7.80 -30.13
N LEU A 417 -4.89 6.82 -29.60
CA LEU A 417 -6.10 6.30 -30.22
C LEU A 417 -7.38 6.86 -29.59
N ALA A 418 -7.26 7.92 -28.77
CA ALA A 418 -8.41 8.59 -28.20
C ALA A 418 -9.31 9.11 -29.32
N LYS A 419 -10.63 9.02 -29.12
CA LYS A 419 -11.61 9.45 -30.13
C LYS A 419 -11.44 10.95 -30.45
N PRO A 420 -11.63 11.36 -31.71
CA PRO A 420 -11.52 12.77 -32.09
C PRO A 420 -12.35 13.69 -31.18
N GLY A 421 -11.73 14.79 -30.73
CA GLY A 421 -12.33 15.74 -29.78
C GLY A 421 -12.15 15.39 -28.29
N THR A 422 -11.36 14.36 -27.97
CA THR A 422 -10.97 14.04 -26.58
C THR A 422 -9.80 14.91 -26.16
N PHE A 423 -9.97 15.67 -25.07
CA PHE A 423 -8.91 16.41 -24.39
C PHE A 423 -8.26 15.53 -23.34
N GLU A 424 -6.93 15.43 -23.34
CA GLU A 424 -6.13 14.64 -22.42
C GLU A 424 -5.23 15.54 -21.57
N ALA A 425 -5.29 15.39 -20.23
CA ALA A 425 -4.51 16.21 -19.30
C ALA A 425 -3.74 15.36 -18.28
N LEU A 426 -2.52 15.80 -17.97
CA LEU A 426 -1.61 15.15 -17.04
C LEU A 426 -1.17 16.13 -15.94
N PHE A 427 -1.31 15.73 -14.68
CA PHE A 427 -0.96 16.57 -13.53
C PHE A 427 0.05 15.85 -12.64
N PHE A 428 1.21 16.46 -12.44
CA PHE A 428 2.27 16.01 -11.56
C PHE A 428 2.11 16.70 -10.19
N GLY A 429 1.94 15.90 -9.14
CA GLY A 429 1.76 16.37 -7.77
C GLY A 429 2.52 15.53 -6.75
N LEU A 430 2.48 15.97 -5.50
CA LEU A 430 3.11 15.32 -4.35
C LEU A 430 2.06 14.65 -3.45
N GLY A 431 2.34 13.44 -2.96
CA GLY A 431 1.47 12.75 -2.00
C GLY A 431 1.14 13.64 -0.79
N ALA A 432 -0.15 13.94 -0.61
CA ALA A 432 -0.74 14.84 0.38
C ALA A 432 -0.71 16.36 0.10
N ASP A 433 -0.33 16.82 -1.10
CA ASP A 433 -0.45 18.24 -1.50
C ASP A 433 -1.89 18.68 -1.79
N GLY A 434 -2.75 17.75 -2.23
CA GLY A 434 -4.15 17.98 -2.59
C GLY A 434 -4.46 17.92 -4.09
N THR A 435 -3.47 17.68 -4.96
CA THR A 435 -3.59 17.60 -6.43
C THR A 435 -4.62 16.57 -6.87
N VAL A 436 -4.49 15.33 -6.39
CA VAL A 436 -5.45 14.24 -6.67
C VAL A 436 -6.87 14.63 -6.24
N GLY A 437 -7.02 15.27 -5.07
CA GLY A 437 -8.32 15.70 -4.56
C GLY A 437 -8.95 16.79 -5.43
N ALA A 438 -8.16 17.77 -5.87
CA ALA A 438 -8.59 18.79 -6.82
C ALA A 438 -9.01 18.17 -8.15
N ASN A 439 -8.24 17.25 -8.70
CA ASN A 439 -8.56 16.58 -9.96
C ASN A 439 -9.82 15.70 -9.89
N LYS A 440 -10.04 14.99 -8.78
CA LYS A 440 -11.32 14.30 -8.51
C LYS A 440 -12.50 15.27 -8.47
N ASN A 441 -12.28 16.49 -7.98
CA ASN A 441 -13.30 17.54 -7.97
C ASN A 441 -13.52 18.11 -9.39
N SER A 442 -12.46 18.43 -10.13
CA SER A 442 -12.53 18.92 -11.52
C SER A 442 -13.34 17.97 -12.41
N ILE A 443 -13.09 16.67 -12.31
CA ILE A 443 -13.85 15.62 -13.02
C ILE A 443 -15.34 15.67 -12.69
N LYS A 444 -15.70 15.86 -11.42
CA LYS A 444 -17.10 15.96 -10.99
C LYS A 444 -17.75 17.26 -11.46
N ILE A 445 -17.03 18.37 -11.45
CA ILE A 445 -17.51 19.66 -11.96
C ILE A 445 -17.79 19.55 -13.46
N ILE A 446 -16.83 19.06 -14.26
CA ILE A 446 -16.99 18.95 -15.71
C ILE A 446 -18.11 17.95 -16.05
N GLY A 447 -18.12 16.78 -15.43
CA GLY A 447 -19.12 15.75 -15.69
C GLY A 447 -20.53 16.12 -15.25
N GLY A 448 -20.66 16.97 -14.21
CA GLY A 448 -21.94 17.44 -13.68
C GLY A 448 -22.48 18.71 -14.34
N THR A 449 -21.65 19.47 -15.07
CA THR A 449 -22.04 20.75 -15.70
C THR A 449 -22.10 20.68 -17.22
N THR A 450 -21.61 19.58 -17.82
CA THR A 450 -21.58 19.37 -19.27
C THR A 450 -22.09 17.98 -19.63
N ASP A 451 -22.39 17.78 -20.92
CA ASP A 451 -22.73 16.47 -21.49
C ASP A 451 -21.48 15.64 -21.85
N LYS A 452 -20.28 16.16 -21.61
CA LYS A 452 -19.03 15.44 -21.91
C LYS A 452 -18.91 14.17 -21.08
N TYR A 453 -18.35 13.14 -21.69
CA TYR A 453 -17.82 11.99 -20.96
C TYR A 453 -16.53 12.42 -20.27
N CYS A 454 -16.30 11.87 -19.08
CA CYS A 454 -15.15 12.19 -18.26
C CYS A 454 -14.52 10.89 -17.79
N GLN A 455 -13.19 10.83 -17.81
CA GLN A 455 -12.39 9.74 -17.25
C GLN A 455 -11.27 10.32 -16.40
N ALA A 456 -11.00 9.74 -15.23
CA ALA A 456 -9.79 10.00 -14.47
C ALA A 456 -9.18 8.74 -13.90
N TYR A 457 -7.86 8.66 -13.99
CA TYR A 457 -7.04 7.67 -13.33
C TYR A 457 -5.93 8.36 -12.54
N PHE A 458 -5.56 7.80 -11.39
CA PHE A 458 -4.55 8.38 -10.50
C PHE A 458 -3.47 7.34 -10.23
N ALA A 459 -2.24 7.63 -10.67
CA ALA A 459 -1.07 6.84 -10.35
C ALA A 459 -0.44 7.39 -9.05
N TYR A 460 -0.21 6.49 -8.10
CA TYR A 460 0.37 6.81 -6.80
C TYR A 460 1.70 6.08 -6.63
N ASP A 461 2.65 6.74 -5.97
CA ASP A 461 3.83 6.10 -5.41
C ASP A 461 3.44 5.21 -4.21
N SER A 462 4.25 4.18 -3.99
CA SER A 462 4.24 3.32 -2.80
C SER A 462 4.49 4.08 -1.49
N LYS A 463 5.19 5.22 -1.56
CA LYS A 463 5.46 6.07 -0.39
C LYS A 463 4.17 6.68 0.16
N LYS A 464 3.85 6.37 1.42
CA LYS A 464 2.61 6.80 2.09
C LYS A 464 2.40 8.32 2.09
N SER A 465 3.46 9.12 2.15
CA SER A 465 3.39 10.58 2.07
C SER A 465 4.61 11.17 1.36
N GLY A 466 4.40 12.27 0.63
CA GLY A 466 5.47 12.95 -0.12
C GLY A 466 6.01 12.15 -1.31
N GLY A 467 5.34 11.06 -1.70
CA GLY A 467 5.67 10.31 -2.91
C GLY A 467 5.19 11.03 -4.16
N TYR A 468 5.63 10.56 -5.32
CA TYR A 468 5.12 11.03 -6.61
C TYR A 468 3.62 10.71 -6.77
N THR A 469 2.88 11.60 -7.41
CA THR A 469 1.54 11.30 -7.91
C THR A 469 1.36 11.88 -9.31
N SER A 470 0.69 11.14 -10.19
CA SER A 470 0.17 11.69 -11.44
C SER A 470 -1.32 11.44 -11.62
N SER A 471 -2.01 12.46 -12.09
CA SER A 471 -3.44 12.38 -12.43
C SER A 471 -3.59 12.44 -13.95
N HIS A 472 -4.30 11.47 -14.51
CA HIS A 472 -4.53 11.28 -15.94
C HIS A 472 -6.01 11.52 -16.20
N LEU A 473 -6.35 12.64 -16.83
CA LEU A 473 -7.74 13.07 -17.04
C LEU A 473 -8.03 13.09 -18.53
N ARG A 474 -9.23 12.63 -18.90
CA ARG A 474 -9.76 12.74 -20.27
C ARG A 474 -11.18 13.28 -20.26
N PHE A 475 -11.50 14.12 -21.22
CA PHE A 475 -12.86 14.64 -21.43
C PHE A 475 -13.18 14.70 -22.92
N GLY A 476 -14.38 14.31 -23.32
CA GLY A 476 -14.75 14.33 -24.73
C GLY A 476 -16.25 14.16 -24.95
N ASP A 477 -16.71 14.45 -26.17
CA ASP A 477 -18.13 14.35 -26.53
C ASP A 477 -18.56 12.91 -26.88
N ARG A 478 -17.60 11.98 -26.94
CA ARG A 478 -17.82 10.55 -27.19
C ARG A 478 -17.41 9.72 -25.97
N PRO A 479 -17.97 8.52 -25.77
CA PRO A 479 -17.58 7.63 -24.68
C PRO A 479 -16.07 7.36 -24.69
N ILE A 480 -15.44 7.49 -23.52
CA ILE A 480 -13.99 7.29 -23.34
C ILE A 480 -13.74 5.83 -22.97
N THR A 481 -12.97 5.13 -23.79
CA THR A 481 -12.73 3.68 -23.71
C THR A 481 -11.24 3.34 -23.57
N SER A 482 -10.51 4.25 -22.91
CA SER A 482 -9.04 4.27 -22.88
C SER A 482 -8.49 3.91 -21.49
N PRO A 483 -8.58 2.66 -21.01
CA PRO A 483 -8.08 2.26 -19.68
C PRO A 483 -6.56 2.05 -19.67
N TYR A 484 -5.83 3.07 -20.10
CA TYR A 484 -4.38 3.20 -20.07
C TYR A 484 -4.00 4.63 -19.68
N LEU A 485 -2.75 4.87 -19.31
CA LEU A 485 -2.27 6.21 -18.93
C LEU A 485 -2.35 7.21 -20.09
N VAL A 486 -2.35 8.50 -19.81
CA VAL A 486 -2.22 9.53 -20.85
C VAL A 486 -0.76 9.58 -21.28
N THR A 487 -0.49 9.19 -22.53
CA THR A 487 0.86 9.21 -23.14
C THR A 487 1.07 10.40 -24.06
N THR A 488 0.00 11.04 -24.53
CA THR A 488 0.03 12.17 -25.47
C THR A 488 -0.86 13.34 -24.99
N PRO A 489 -0.53 13.99 -23.86
CA PRO A 489 -1.39 15.02 -23.27
C PRO A 489 -1.52 16.27 -24.16
N ASP A 490 -2.68 16.92 -24.12
CA ASP A 490 -2.92 18.28 -24.62
C ASP A 490 -2.50 19.34 -23.58
N PHE A 491 -2.55 18.97 -22.29
CA PHE A 491 -2.21 19.83 -21.17
C PHE A 491 -1.38 19.08 -20.10
N VAL A 492 -0.30 19.71 -19.63
CA VAL A 492 0.52 19.23 -18.52
C VAL A 492 0.56 20.30 -17.42
N ALA A 493 0.39 19.90 -16.17
CA ALA A 493 0.70 20.75 -15.02
C ALA A 493 1.72 20.09 -14.08
N CYS A 494 2.71 20.86 -13.65
CA CYS A 494 3.69 20.47 -12.63
C CYS A 494 3.49 21.33 -11.38
N HIS A 495 2.93 20.72 -10.32
CA HIS A 495 2.60 21.43 -9.08
C HIS A 495 3.80 21.51 -8.11
N VAL A 496 4.87 20.78 -8.40
CA VAL A 496 6.05 20.62 -7.53
C VAL A 496 7.29 21.11 -8.28
N PRO A 497 7.83 22.31 -7.99
CA PRO A 497 8.92 22.89 -8.77
C PRO A 497 10.12 21.95 -8.94
N SER A 498 10.52 21.22 -7.87
CA SER A 498 11.68 20.31 -7.91
C SER A 498 11.56 19.11 -8.87
N TYR A 499 10.40 18.90 -9.50
CA TYR A 499 10.19 17.80 -10.44
C TYR A 499 10.75 18.10 -11.83
N VAL A 500 10.93 19.37 -12.21
CA VAL A 500 11.49 19.74 -13.52
C VAL A 500 12.92 19.20 -13.70
N ASP A 501 13.68 19.09 -12.61
CA ASP A 501 15.05 18.56 -12.64
C ASP A 501 15.11 17.04 -12.47
N LYS A 502 13.99 16.39 -12.15
CA LYS A 502 13.95 14.97 -11.74
C LYS A 502 13.19 14.08 -12.72
N TYR A 503 12.18 14.62 -13.38
CA TYR A 503 11.28 13.87 -14.26
C TYR A 503 11.15 14.59 -15.59
N ASP A 504 10.98 13.80 -16.65
CA ASP A 504 10.56 14.31 -17.95
C ASP A 504 9.05 14.65 -17.92
N VAL A 505 8.72 15.80 -17.34
CA VAL A 505 7.33 16.22 -17.17
C VAL A 505 6.65 16.60 -18.50
N LEU A 506 7.42 16.87 -19.56
CA LEU A 506 6.90 17.26 -20.88
C LEU A 506 6.75 16.07 -21.85
N LYS A 507 7.19 14.87 -21.45
CA LYS A 507 7.13 13.65 -22.28
C LYS A 507 5.76 13.48 -22.93
N GLY A 508 5.75 13.51 -24.26
CA GLY A 508 4.56 13.28 -25.09
C GLY A 508 3.59 14.45 -25.21
N LEU A 509 3.86 15.61 -24.60
CA LEU A 509 3.01 16.79 -24.74
C LEU A 509 2.91 17.21 -26.20
N LYS A 510 1.68 17.23 -26.74
CA LYS A 510 1.43 17.51 -28.16
C LYS A 510 1.97 18.89 -28.59
N PRO A 511 2.39 19.05 -29.86
CA PRO A 511 2.71 20.36 -30.41
C PRO A 511 1.57 21.37 -30.23
N GLY A 512 1.88 22.56 -29.74
CA GLY A 512 0.88 23.58 -29.37
C GLY A 512 0.14 23.32 -28.05
N GLY A 513 0.43 22.24 -27.35
CA GLY A 513 -0.12 21.93 -26.03
C GLY A 513 0.28 22.95 -24.96
N SER A 514 -0.34 22.88 -23.78
CA SER A 514 -0.09 23.83 -22.69
C SER A 514 0.66 23.21 -21.52
N PHE A 515 1.63 23.94 -20.97
CA PHE A 515 2.38 23.56 -19.77
C PHE A 515 2.22 24.60 -18.66
N LEU A 516 1.72 24.17 -17.50
CA LEU A 516 1.58 24.99 -16.29
C LEU A 516 2.57 24.57 -15.21
N LEU A 517 3.44 25.47 -14.75
CA LEU A 517 4.40 25.23 -13.67
C LEU A 517 4.07 26.06 -12.42
N ASN A 518 3.95 25.41 -11.27
CA ASN A 518 4.02 26.11 -9.98
C ASN A 518 5.49 26.51 -9.73
N SER A 519 5.83 27.79 -9.89
CA SER A 519 7.18 28.31 -9.68
C SER A 519 7.22 29.23 -8.47
N VAL A 520 8.23 29.08 -7.61
CA VAL A 520 8.47 29.99 -6.48
C VAL A 520 9.23 31.25 -6.89
N HIS A 521 9.73 31.31 -8.13
CA HIS A 521 10.52 32.40 -8.67
C HIS A 521 9.73 33.24 -9.68
N ASP A 522 10.29 34.38 -10.09
CA ASP A 522 9.78 35.17 -11.21
C ASP A 522 10.05 34.49 -12.57
N ALA A 523 9.49 35.06 -13.65
CA ALA A 523 9.60 34.48 -14.99
C ALA A 523 11.05 34.39 -15.48
N GLU A 524 11.85 35.43 -15.24
CA GLU A 524 13.26 35.48 -15.67
C GLU A 524 14.08 34.39 -14.99
N THR A 525 13.99 34.29 -13.65
CA THR A 525 14.70 33.27 -12.87
C THR A 525 14.20 31.86 -13.21
N THR A 526 12.89 31.70 -13.40
CA THR A 526 12.31 30.41 -13.83
C THR A 526 12.89 29.98 -15.17
N CYS A 527 12.89 30.88 -16.17
CA CYS A 527 13.48 30.59 -17.48
C CYS A 527 14.97 30.29 -17.41
N ALA A 528 15.73 31.00 -16.57
CA ALA A 528 17.15 30.76 -16.40
C ALA A 528 17.45 29.36 -15.81
N THR A 529 16.61 28.90 -14.89
CA THR A 529 16.81 27.66 -14.13
C THR A 529 16.23 26.40 -14.78
N LEU A 530 15.36 26.53 -15.77
CA LEU A 530 14.80 25.36 -16.48
C LEU A 530 15.88 24.52 -17.20
N PRO A 531 15.75 23.18 -17.20
CA PRO A 531 16.64 22.31 -17.96
C PRO A 531 16.62 22.59 -19.47
N ASP A 532 17.78 22.41 -20.11
CA ASP A 532 17.98 22.68 -21.54
C ASP A 532 17.10 21.81 -22.45
N HIS A 533 16.89 20.53 -22.11
CA HIS A 533 15.99 19.64 -22.87
C HIS A 533 14.53 20.16 -22.85
N MET A 534 14.05 20.67 -21.71
CA MET A 534 12.70 21.26 -21.62
C MET A 534 12.59 22.53 -22.46
N LYS A 535 13.62 23.40 -22.40
CA LYS A 535 13.68 24.63 -23.21
C LYS A 535 13.61 24.30 -24.71
N ALA A 536 14.43 23.35 -25.17
CA ALA A 536 14.45 22.88 -26.55
C ALA A 536 13.09 22.30 -26.97
N TYR A 537 12.55 21.37 -26.17
CA TYR A 537 11.26 20.74 -26.44
C TYR A 537 10.12 21.76 -26.58
N MET A 538 10.04 22.71 -25.63
CA MET A 538 8.99 23.73 -25.64
C MET A 538 9.05 24.62 -26.89
N ALA A 539 10.25 25.02 -27.30
CA ALA A 539 10.44 25.86 -28.48
C ALA A 539 10.16 25.11 -29.80
N GLN A 540 10.68 23.87 -29.93
CA GLN A 540 10.48 23.04 -31.12
C GLN A 540 9.01 22.66 -31.33
N ASN A 541 8.28 22.38 -30.24
CA ASN A 541 6.88 21.98 -30.27
C ASN A 541 5.89 23.14 -30.09
N ARG A 542 6.39 24.39 -30.01
CA ARG A 542 5.56 25.61 -29.86
C ARG A 542 4.58 25.53 -28.69
N ILE A 543 5.08 25.08 -27.54
CA ILE A 543 4.28 24.87 -26.33
C ILE A 543 3.78 26.21 -25.76
N ASN A 544 2.57 26.24 -25.22
CA ASN A 544 2.08 27.39 -24.46
C ASN A 544 2.52 27.27 -23.00
N PHE A 545 3.54 28.02 -22.59
CA PHE A 545 4.11 27.94 -21.24
C PHE A 545 3.50 28.97 -20.27
N TYR A 546 3.07 28.49 -19.10
CA TYR A 546 2.45 29.27 -18.04
C TYR A 546 3.12 29.01 -16.69
N ILE A 547 3.25 30.04 -15.87
CA ILE A 547 3.74 29.94 -14.48
C ILE A 547 2.76 30.56 -13.48
N ILE A 548 2.79 30.06 -12.25
CA ILE A 548 2.08 30.63 -11.10
C ILE A 548 2.86 30.38 -9.80
N ASN A 549 2.92 31.35 -8.89
CA ASN A 549 3.50 31.14 -7.56
C ASN A 549 2.43 30.77 -6.53
N ALA A 550 1.88 29.55 -6.67
CA ALA A 550 0.80 29.09 -5.82
C ALA A 550 1.24 28.92 -4.35
N THR A 551 2.54 28.65 -4.12
CA THR A 551 3.11 28.53 -2.77
C THR A 551 3.05 29.85 -2.00
N LYS A 552 3.46 30.96 -2.64
CA LYS A 552 3.39 32.29 -2.05
C LYS A 552 1.93 32.69 -1.78
N ILE A 553 1.06 32.51 -2.76
CA ILE A 553 -0.37 32.82 -2.65
C ILE A 553 -1.01 32.03 -1.48
N ALA A 554 -0.74 30.72 -1.38
CA ALA A 554 -1.27 29.91 -0.29
C ALA A 554 -0.78 30.39 1.09
N SER A 555 0.49 30.80 1.20
CA SER A 555 1.05 31.34 2.43
C SER A 555 0.40 32.66 2.83
N GLU A 556 0.24 33.60 1.88
CA GLU A 556 -0.36 34.92 2.13
C GLU A 556 -1.86 34.83 2.49
N LEU A 557 -2.57 33.86 1.92
CA LEU A 557 -3.97 33.57 2.25
C LEU A 557 -4.14 32.72 3.52
N GLY A 558 -3.06 32.33 4.19
CA GLY A 558 -3.09 31.51 5.41
C GLY A 558 -3.41 30.03 5.20
N LEU A 559 -3.39 29.53 3.96
CA LEU A 559 -3.62 28.12 3.59
C LEU A 559 -2.39 27.22 3.85
N GLY A 560 -1.28 27.79 4.31
CA GLY A 560 -0.03 27.08 4.56
C GLY A 560 0.56 26.53 3.26
N SER A 561 0.79 25.22 3.19
CA SER A 561 1.35 24.55 2.01
C SER A 561 0.30 24.01 1.04
N ARG A 562 -0.98 24.39 1.17
CA ARG A 562 -2.09 23.88 0.34
C ARG A 562 -2.27 24.73 -0.92
N THR A 563 -1.72 24.26 -2.05
CA THR A 563 -1.78 24.95 -3.35
C THR A 563 -2.90 24.44 -4.26
N ASN A 564 -3.58 23.36 -3.87
CA ASN A 564 -4.52 22.61 -4.71
C ASN A 564 -5.66 23.47 -5.32
N THR A 565 -6.34 24.31 -4.53
CA THR A 565 -7.44 25.15 -5.02
C THR A 565 -6.95 26.19 -6.04
N ILE A 566 -5.74 26.73 -5.82
CA ILE A 566 -5.12 27.74 -6.69
C ILE A 566 -4.77 27.11 -8.04
N MET A 567 -4.07 25.98 -8.02
CA MET A 567 -3.70 25.23 -9.22
C MET A 567 -4.92 24.73 -10.00
N GLN A 568 -5.99 24.35 -9.31
CA GLN A 568 -7.24 23.94 -9.94
C GLN A 568 -7.89 25.09 -10.72
N SER A 569 -7.91 26.30 -10.16
CA SER A 569 -8.45 27.48 -10.84
C SER A 569 -7.62 27.82 -12.08
N ALA A 570 -6.29 27.79 -11.95
CA ALA A 570 -5.36 27.99 -13.07
C ALA A 570 -5.58 26.98 -14.21
N PHE A 571 -5.84 25.71 -13.89
CA PHE A 571 -6.19 24.70 -14.89
C PHE A 571 -7.44 25.08 -15.68
N PHE A 572 -8.55 25.43 -15.01
CA PHE A 572 -9.78 25.82 -15.70
C PHE A 572 -9.61 27.08 -16.56
N LYS A 573 -8.75 28.02 -16.13
CA LYS A 573 -8.46 29.24 -16.88
C LYS A 573 -7.72 28.96 -18.20
N ILE A 574 -6.77 28.03 -18.18
CA ILE A 574 -5.88 27.75 -19.31
C ILE A 574 -6.49 26.70 -20.25
N ALA A 575 -7.07 25.64 -19.70
CA ALA A 575 -7.51 24.49 -20.48
C ALA A 575 -8.81 24.73 -21.25
N ASP A 576 -9.60 25.74 -20.86
CA ASP A 576 -10.85 26.16 -21.51
C ASP A 576 -11.84 25.00 -21.82
N VAL A 577 -11.86 23.98 -20.95
CA VAL A 577 -12.74 22.80 -21.11
C VAL A 577 -14.21 23.17 -20.88
N ILE A 578 -14.45 24.17 -20.03
CA ILE A 578 -15.73 24.83 -19.77
C ILE A 578 -15.49 26.33 -19.57
N PRO A 579 -16.49 27.20 -19.79
CA PRO A 579 -16.34 28.64 -19.56
C PRO A 579 -15.82 28.95 -18.16
N PHE A 580 -14.77 29.77 -18.06
CA PHE A 580 -14.06 30.01 -16.79
C PHE A 580 -14.98 30.52 -15.67
N ASP A 581 -15.86 31.48 -15.95
CA ASP A 581 -16.81 32.01 -14.94
C ASP A 581 -17.71 30.90 -14.37
N LYS A 582 -18.09 29.93 -15.22
CA LYS A 582 -18.88 28.78 -14.81
C LYS A 582 -18.05 27.83 -13.95
N ALA A 583 -16.78 27.60 -14.29
CA ALA A 583 -15.87 26.82 -13.46
C ALA A 583 -15.71 27.44 -12.07
N VAL A 584 -15.50 28.75 -11.98
CA VAL A 584 -15.37 29.49 -10.71
C VAL A 584 -16.63 29.33 -9.85
N GLU A 585 -17.81 29.48 -10.43
CA GLU A 585 -19.09 29.28 -9.73
C GLU A 585 -19.18 27.89 -9.10
N GLU A 586 -18.87 26.84 -9.87
CA GLU A 586 -19.00 25.45 -9.44
C GLU A 586 -17.89 25.03 -8.47
N MET A 587 -16.69 25.57 -8.61
CA MET A 587 -15.61 25.44 -7.63
C MET A 587 -16.03 26.03 -6.27
N LYS A 588 -16.59 27.25 -6.26
CA LYS A 588 -17.07 27.88 -5.02
C LYS A 588 -18.22 27.09 -4.38
N LYS A 589 -19.16 26.56 -5.17
CA LYS A 589 -20.20 25.63 -4.67
C LYS A 589 -19.59 24.36 -4.05
N ALA A 590 -18.60 23.75 -4.70
CA ALA A 590 -17.95 22.55 -4.20
C ALA A 590 -17.15 22.82 -2.91
N ILE A 591 -16.51 23.97 -2.79
CA ILE A 591 -15.83 24.45 -1.57
C ILE A 591 -16.84 24.60 -0.43
N LEU A 592 -17.99 25.25 -0.66
CA LEU A 592 -19.02 25.39 0.38
C LEU A 592 -19.54 24.02 0.85
N LYS A 593 -19.81 23.11 -0.08
CA LYS A 593 -20.25 21.75 0.26
C LYS A 593 -19.22 20.98 1.08
N SER A 594 -17.94 21.12 0.74
CA SER A 594 -16.84 20.36 1.37
C SER A 594 -16.35 20.97 2.69
N TYR A 595 -16.35 22.31 2.77
CA TYR A 595 -15.71 23.05 3.86
C TYR A 595 -16.68 23.91 4.68
N GLY A 596 -17.95 24.04 4.29
CA GLY A 596 -18.95 24.79 5.06
C GLY A 596 -19.09 24.30 6.51
N ARG A 597 -18.86 23.01 6.76
CA ARG A 597 -18.85 22.41 8.11
C ARG A 597 -17.57 22.69 8.91
N LYS A 598 -16.55 23.29 8.31
CA LYS A 598 -15.27 23.61 8.96
C LYS A 598 -15.18 25.06 9.47
N GLY A 599 -16.15 25.91 9.11
CA GLY A 599 -16.20 27.33 9.51
C GLY A 599 -16.06 28.27 8.32
N GLU A 600 -16.64 29.47 8.46
CA GLU A 600 -16.72 30.48 7.39
C GLU A 600 -15.34 30.99 6.96
N ASP A 601 -14.40 31.16 7.90
CA ASP A 601 -13.03 31.58 7.61
C ASP A 601 -12.33 30.65 6.60
N ILE A 602 -12.44 29.32 6.79
CA ILE A 602 -11.83 28.33 5.88
C ILE A 602 -12.48 28.39 4.49
N VAL A 603 -13.79 28.63 4.42
CA VAL A 603 -14.50 28.78 3.15
C VAL A 603 -14.01 30.02 2.41
N ASN A 604 -13.95 31.17 3.10
CA ASN A 604 -13.52 32.44 2.52
C ASN A 604 -12.06 32.42 2.05
N MET A 605 -11.16 31.78 2.82
CA MET A 605 -9.77 31.58 2.39
C MET A 605 -9.69 30.76 1.08
N ASN A 606 -10.53 29.74 0.93
CA ASN A 606 -10.57 28.94 -0.30
C ASN A 606 -11.23 29.70 -1.45
N TYR A 607 -12.23 30.54 -1.21
CA TYR A 607 -12.79 31.42 -2.25
C TYR A 607 -11.75 32.39 -2.78
N ALA A 608 -11.02 33.07 -1.89
CA ALA A 608 -9.91 33.95 -2.27
C ALA A 608 -8.83 33.20 -3.07
N ALA A 609 -8.57 31.93 -2.75
CA ALA A 609 -7.64 31.09 -3.50
C ALA A 609 -8.12 30.74 -4.91
N VAL A 610 -9.44 30.58 -5.14
CA VAL A 610 -10.00 30.40 -6.49
C VAL A 610 -9.78 31.65 -7.32
N ASP A 611 -10.13 32.81 -6.76
CA ASP A 611 -10.03 34.09 -7.46
C ASP A 611 -8.55 34.41 -7.79
N ALA A 612 -7.67 34.34 -6.80
CA ALA A 612 -6.23 34.55 -7.00
C ALA A 612 -5.61 33.56 -8.00
N GLY A 613 -6.05 32.29 -8.01
CA GLY A 613 -5.55 31.29 -8.93
C GLY A 613 -5.91 31.56 -10.40
N GLY A 614 -7.03 32.24 -10.67
CA GLY A 614 -7.42 32.63 -12.01
C GLY A 614 -6.68 33.86 -12.54
N ASP A 615 -6.36 34.80 -11.64
CA ASP A 615 -5.77 36.10 -11.98
C ASP A 615 -4.23 36.08 -11.99
N ALA A 616 -3.59 35.20 -11.22
CA ALA A 616 -2.14 35.18 -11.03
C ALA A 616 -1.37 34.33 -12.05
N VAL A 617 -2.03 33.70 -13.02
CA VAL A 617 -1.37 32.92 -14.07
C VAL A 617 -0.67 33.86 -15.04
N VAL A 618 0.63 33.63 -15.26
CA VAL A 618 1.45 34.40 -16.20
C VAL A 618 1.82 33.52 -17.39
N LYS A 619 1.47 33.96 -18.61
CA LYS A 619 1.99 33.36 -19.84
C LYS A 619 3.43 33.83 -20.04
N VAL A 620 4.34 32.89 -20.23
CA VAL A 620 5.76 33.15 -20.46
C VAL A 620 6.05 32.99 -21.96
N GLU A 621 6.60 34.03 -22.58
CA GLU A 621 7.03 33.96 -23.98
C GLU A 621 8.30 33.11 -24.08
N ILE A 622 8.26 32.09 -24.95
CA ILE A 622 9.39 31.19 -25.16
C ILE A 622 10.36 31.83 -26.16
N PRO A 623 11.65 32.02 -25.80
CA PRO A 623 12.65 32.52 -26.72
C PRO A 623 12.86 31.58 -27.92
N ALA A 624 12.86 32.13 -29.13
CA ALA A 624 12.96 31.32 -30.36
C ALA A 624 14.32 30.60 -30.48
N GLU A 625 15.37 31.19 -29.91
CA GLU A 625 16.72 30.63 -29.84
C GLU A 625 16.79 29.31 -29.07
N TRP A 626 15.83 29.02 -28.18
CA TRP A 626 15.79 27.76 -27.46
C TRP A 626 15.62 26.55 -28.39
N ALA A 627 15.02 26.72 -29.58
CA ALA A 627 14.88 25.64 -30.55
C ALA A 627 16.23 25.13 -31.08
N SER A 628 17.30 25.93 -30.95
CA SER A 628 18.67 25.58 -31.36
C SER A 628 19.51 24.99 -30.23
N ILE A 629 18.98 24.89 -29.00
CA ILE A 629 19.64 24.18 -27.90
C ILE A 629 19.73 22.69 -28.27
N ALA A 630 20.89 22.08 -28.07
CA ALA A 630 21.08 20.65 -28.28
C ALA A 630 20.26 19.88 -27.23
N ASP A 631 19.25 19.14 -27.69
CA ASP A 631 18.46 18.27 -26.83
C ASP A 631 19.21 16.96 -26.60
N ASN A 632 19.85 16.85 -25.43
CA ASN A 632 20.48 15.61 -24.97
C ASN A 632 19.51 14.72 -24.15
N GLY A 633 18.22 15.06 -24.14
CA GLY A 633 17.19 14.36 -23.37
C GLY A 633 17.20 14.66 -21.87
N CYS A 634 16.24 14.07 -21.16
CA CYS A 634 16.18 14.08 -19.70
C CYS A 634 17.16 13.03 -19.15
N GLU A 635 18.45 13.35 -19.11
CA GLU A 635 19.45 12.54 -18.43
C GLU A 635 19.47 12.86 -16.93
N ASP A 636 19.23 11.84 -16.10
CA ASP A 636 19.48 11.96 -14.68
C ASP A 636 20.98 11.81 -14.44
N ALA A 637 21.66 12.92 -14.16
CA ALA A 637 23.10 12.96 -13.89
C ALA A 637 23.55 11.96 -12.80
N ARG A 638 22.63 11.51 -11.92
CA ARG A 638 22.89 10.51 -10.88
C ARG A 638 23.12 9.11 -11.46
N CYS A 639 22.47 8.75 -12.57
CA CYS A 639 22.62 7.44 -13.22
C CYS A 639 24.03 7.23 -13.80
N GLY A 640 24.74 8.31 -14.14
CA GLY A 640 26.12 8.29 -14.64
C GLY A 640 27.21 8.46 -13.57
N ASP A 641 26.84 8.70 -12.30
CA ASP A 641 27.80 8.96 -11.22
C ASP A 641 28.46 7.66 -10.72
N ALA A 642 29.67 7.40 -11.21
CA ALA A 642 30.46 6.23 -10.83
C ALA A 642 30.85 6.17 -9.34
N SER A 643 30.63 7.22 -8.56
CA SER A 643 30.84 7.22 -7.11
C SER A 643 29.69 6.56 -6.33
N ARG A 644 28.56 6.28 -6.99
CA ARG A 644 27.39 5.60 -6.41
C ARG A 644 27.49 4.07 -6.63
N PRO A 645 26.92 3.25 -5.74
CA PRO A 645 26.88 1.80 -5.94
C PRO A 645 26.19 1.41 -7.26
N ASP A 646 26.70 0.38 -7.91
CA ASP A 646 26.18 -0.13 -9.19
C ASP A 646 24.68 -0.42 -9.16
N PHE A 647 24.21 -1.08 -8.11
CA PHE A 647 22.79 -1.35 -7.93
C PHE A 647 21.95 -0.07 -7.82
N VAL A 648 22.48 0.97 -7.15
CA VAL A 648 21.78 2.25 -7.01
C VAL A 648 21.68 2.95 -8.37
N ARG A 649 22.80 3.13 -9.07
CA ARG A 649 22.81 3.86 -10.35
C ARG A 649 22.06 3.13 -11.48
N SER A 650 22.07 1.79 -11.49
CA SER A 650 21.53 1.00 -12.60
C SER A 650 20.10 0.50 -12.37
N ILE A 651 19.61 0.45 -11.12
CA ILE A 651 18.26 -0.05 -10.79
C ILE A 651 17.46 1.00 -10.01
N VAL A 652 17.98 1.46 -8.87
CA VAL A 652 17.24 2.34 -7.95
C VAL A 652 16.98 3.72 -8.57
N ASP A 653 18.01 4.35 -9.12
CA ASP A 653 17.92 5.70 -9.70
C ASP A 653 16.99 5.73 -10.93
N PRO A 654 17.06 4.76 -11.89
CA PRO A 654 16.08 4.67 -12.98
C PRO A 654 14.63 4.53 -12.51
N ILE A 655 14.37 3.70 -11.49
CA ILE A 655 13.01 3.56 -10.93
C ILE A 655 12.57 4.89 -10.29
N ASN A 656 13.43 5.51 -9.48
CA ASN A 656 13.15 6.80 -8.86
C ASN A 656 12.97 7.93 -9.89
N ALA A 657 13.56 7.83 -11.08
CA ALA A 657 13.38 8.76 -12.21
C ALA A 657 12.14 8.46 -13.07
N LEU A 658 11.25 7.55 -12.63
CA LEU A 658 10.05 7.09 -13.35
C LEU A 658 10.37 6.36 -14.67
N LYS A 659 11.55 5.75 -14.76
CA LYS A 659 12.01 4.93 -15.90
C LYS A 659 12.11 3.44 -15.55
N GLY A 660 11.46 3.01 -14.45
CA GLY A 660 11.46 1.60 -14.02
C GLY A 660 10.84 0.64 -15.05
N ASP A 661 9.92 1.13 -15.89
CA ASP A 661 9.35 0.35 -17.01
C ASP A 661 10.34 0.06 -18.14
N GLU A 662 11.44 0.82 -18.23
CA GLU A 662 12.49 0.66 -19.25
C GLU A 662 13.53 -0.40 -18.86
N LEU A 663 13.56 -0.80 -17.57
CA LEU A 663 14.48 -1.83 -17.10
C LEU A 663 14.10 -3.20 -17.71
N PRO A 664 15.05 -3.88 -18.39
CA PRO A 664 14.79 -5.20 -18.96
C PRO A 664 14.77 -6.29 -17.87
N VAL A 665 14.32 -7.49 -18.22
CA VAL A 665 14.34 -8.65 -17.31
C VAL A 665 15.76 -8.94 -16.80
N SER A 666 16.79 -8.82 -17.65
CA SER A 666 18.18 -9.06 -17.28
C SER A 666 18.72 -8.10 -16.20
N ALA A 667 18.08 -6.94 -16.00
CA ALA A 667 18.43 -6.01 -14.93
C ALA A 667 18.26 -6.64 -13.53
N PHE A 668 17.49 -7.72 -13.43
CA PHE A 668 17.22 -8.46 -12.20
C PHE A 668 17.90 -9.84 -12.15
N ASN A 669 18.86 -10.14 -13.04
CA ASN A 669 19.65 -11.36 -12.97
C ASN A 669 20.45 -11.43 -11.65
N GLY A 670 20.44 -12.59 -10.99
CA GLY A 670 20.96 -12.78 -9.63
C GLY A 670 20.05 -12.24 -8.52
N ARG A 671 18.86 -11.74 -8.87
CA ARG A 671 17.81 -11.25 -7.97
C ARG A 671 16.44 -11.81 -8.36
N GLU A 672 16.42 -13.00 -8.95
CA GLU A 672 15.21 -13.67 -9.43
C GLU A 672 14.22 -13.96 -8.30
N ASP A 673 14.71 -14.03 -7.06
CA ASP A 673 13.96 -14.19 -5.82
C ASP A 673 13.41 -12.88 -5.24
N GLY A 674 13.69 -11.74 -5.87
CA GLY A 674 13.26 -10.41 -5.42
C GLY A 674 14.19 -9.77 -4.38
N THR A 675 15.42 -10.25 -4.19
CA THR A 675 16.37 -9.67 -3.23
C THR A 675 16.81 -8.24 -3.59
N TRP A 676 16.77 -7.32 -2.62
CA TRP A 676 17.25 -5.93 -2.73
C TRP A 676 18.44 -5.66 -1.82
N ASP A 677 19.31 -4.72 -2.24
CA ASP A 677 20.37 -4.23 -1.35
C ASP A 677 19.79 -3.33 -0.26
N ASN A 678 20.43 -3.38 0.92
CA ASN A 678 20.10 -2.51 2.04
C ASN A 678 20.62 -1.08 1.82
N GLY A 679 19.94 -0.10 2.42
CA GLY A 679 20.40 1.27 2.56
C GLY A 679 20.18 2.16 1.34
N THR A 680 19.34 1.76 0.39
CA THR A 680 19.12 2.55 -0.83
C THR A 680 18.41 3.87 -0.55
N ALA A 681 17.65 3.98 0.55
CA ALA A 681 16.97 5.22 0.94
C ALA A 681 17.94 6.41 1.16
N ALA A 682 19.20 6.14 1.55
CA ALA A 682 20.22 7.17 1.73
C ALA A 682 20.58 7.92 0.45
N TYR A 683 20.24 7.36 -0.71
CA TYR A 683 20.59 7.89 -2.03
C TYR A 683 19.48 8.73 -2.67
N GLU A 684 18.27 8.75 -2.09
CA GLU A 684 17.12 9.46 -2.65
C GLU A 684 17.21 10.98 -2.52
N LYS A 685 17.58 11.47 -1.32
CA LYS A 685 17.76 12.90 -1.00
C LYS A 685 16.60 13.76 -1.51
N ARG A 686 15.37 13.36 -1.13
CA ARG A 686 14.10 13.80 -1.75
C ARG A 686 13.89 15.31 -1.79
N GLY A 687 14.32 16.03 -0.74
CA GLY A 687 14.20 17.48 -0.64
C GLY A 687 12.76 17.99 -0.55
N ILE A 688 11.87 17.27 0.15
CA ILE A 688 10.42 17.53 0.14
C ILE A 688 9.91 18.43 1.29
N ALA A 689 10.77 18.78 2.26
CA ALA A 689 10.36 19.65 3.36
C ALA A 689 10.25 21.10 2.92
N VAL A 690 9.19 21.79 3.36
CA VAL A 690 9.09 23.26 3.23
C VAL A 690 10.08 23.95 4.18
N ASN A 691 10.15 23.47 5.42
CA ASN A 691 11.04 23.98 6.44
C ASN A 691 11.82 22.84 7.10
N VAL A 692 13.06 23.11 7.51
CA VAL A 692 13.92 22.16 8.23
C VAL A 692 14.49 22.82 9.49
N PRO A 693 14.84 22.05 10.54
CA PRO A 693 15.33 22.62 11.79
C PRO A 693 16.78 23.11 11.67
N GLU A 694 17.02 24.36 12.06
CA GLU A 694 18.34 24.97 12.26
C GLU A 694 18.79 24.81 13.71
N TRP A 695 20.04 24.41 13.93
CA TRP A 695 20.62 24.21 15.26
C TRP A 695 21.14 25.51 15.88
N GLN A 696 20.59 25.89 17.03
CA GLN A 696 21.04 27.05 17.81
C GLN A 696 22.07 26.59 18.85
N ILE A 697 23.35 26.76 18.51
CA ILE A 697 24.47 26.21 19.28
C ILE A 697 24.46 26.64 20.75
N GLN A 698 24.17 27.91 21.04
CA GLN A 698 24.24 28.47 22.39
C GLN A 698 23.19 27.85 23.33
N ASN A 699 22.00 27.56 22.81
CA ASN A 699 20.86 27.06 23.57
C ASN A 699 20.91 25.54 23.81
N CYS A 700 21.74 24.82 23.05
CA CYS A 700 21.78 23.36 23.10
C CYS A 700 22.38 22.81 24.40
N ILE A 701 21.63 21.97 25.11
CA ILE A 701 22.07 21.30 26.35
C ILE A 701 22.65 19.88 26.13
N GLN A 702 22.85 19.46 24.87
CA GLN A 702 23.46 18.17 24.50
C GLN A 702 22.73 16.94 25.07
N CYS A 703 21.38 16.94 25.03
CA CYS A 703 20.55 15.86 25.57
C CYS A 703 20.23 14.75 24.55
N ASN A 704 20.46 14.99 23.26
CA ASN A 704 20.15 14.08 22.13
C ASN A 704 18.68 13.67 21.95
N GLN A 705 17.73 14.23 22.70
CA GLN A 705 16.30 13.89 22.58
C GLN A 705 15.74 14.17 21.18
N CYS A 706 16.21 15.23 20.52
CA CYS A 706 15.81 15.57 19.15
C CYS A 706 16.12 14.46 18.13
N ALA A 707 17.24 13.76 18.30
CA ALA A 707 17.63 12.62 17.48
C ALA A 707 16.84 11.36 17.84
N TYR A 708 16.53 11.17 19.13
CA TYR A 708 15.79 9.99 19.58
C TYR A 708 14.38 9.92 18.99
N VAL A 709 13.67 11.05 18.98
CA VAL A 709 12.29 11.14 18.48
C VAL A 709 12.17 11.36 16.98
N CYS A 710 13.29 11.56 16.27
CA CYS A 710 13.24 11.84 14.84
C CYS A 710 12.75 10.59 14.09
N PRO A 711 11.60 10.67 13.36
CA PRO A 711 11.03 9.52 12.67
C PRO A 711 11.78 9.11 11.40
N HIS A 712 12.75 9.91 10.95
CA HIS A 712 13.48 9.67 9.70
C HIS A 712 15.01 9.64 9.88
N ALA A 713 15.49 9.70 11.13
CA ALA A 713 16.92 9.76 11.46
C ALA A 713 17.70 10.91 10.76
N VAL A 714 17.05 12.04 10.48
CA VAL A 714 17.65 13.16 9.72
C VAL A 714 18.44 14.14 10.58
N ILE A 715 18.32 14.03 11.90
CA ILE A 715 19.01 14.86 12.89
C ILE A 715 19.80 13.93 13.81
N ARG A 716 21.13 14.08 13.84
CA ARG A 716 22.03 13.17 14.55
C ARG A 716 23.07 13.95 15.36
N PRO A 717 23.44 13.46 16.56
CA PRO A 717 24.54 14.01 17.32
C PRO A 717 25.86 13.39 16.87
N PHE A 718 26.91 14.20 16.79
CA PHE A 718 28.26 13.77 16.45
C PHE A 718 29.27 14.28 17.47
N LEU A 719 30.35 13.49 17.61
CA LEU A 719 31.52 13.82 18.39
C LEU A 719 32.73 13.91 17.45
N ALA A 720 33.54 14.93 17.62
CA ALA A 720 34.78 15.15 16.88
C ALA A 720 35.92 15.46 17.87
N SER A 721 37.14 15.03 17.55
CA SER A 721 38.33 15.58 18.18
C SER A 721 38.49 17.06 17.78
N GLU A 722 39.36 17.80 18.47
CA GLU A 722 39.63 19.20 18.13
C GLU A 722 40.05 19.36 16.65
N ALA A 723 40.98 18.51 16.19
CA ALA A 723 41.48 18.54 14.82
C ALA A 723 40.40 18.18 13.78
N GLU A 724 39.53 17.21 14.07
CA GLU A 724 38.40 16.86 13.19
C GLU A 724 37.38 18.00 13.12
N ALA A 725 37.11 18.67 14.24
CA ALA A 725 36.20 19.80 14.30
C ALA A 725 36.72 20.98 13.50
N GLU A 726 38.00 21.34 13.66
CA GLU A 726 38.66 22.40 12.89
C GLU A 726 38.66 22.07 11.38
N ALA A 727 39.04 20.85 11.01
CA ALA A 727 39.09 20.41 9.61
C ALA A 727 37.72 20.39 8.92
N SER A 728 36.63 20.27 9.68
CA SER A 728 35.27 20.28 9.12
C SER A 728 34.82 21.66 8.63
N GLY A 729 35.43 22.75 9.11
CA GLY A 729 35.04 24.12 8.75
C GLY A 729 33.63 24.52 9.19
N THR A 730 32.99 23.78 10.11
CA THR A 730 31.68 24.12 10.68
C THR A 730 31.80 24.36 12.19
N GLU A 731 30.79 24.98 12.80
CA GLU A 731 30.79 25.29 14.23
C GLU A 731 30.51 24.06 15.09
N TRP A 732 31.23 23.93 16.22
CA TRP A 732 31.03 22.87 17.21
C TRP A 732 30.96 23.43 18.62
N LYS A 733 30.21 22.76 19.51
CA LYS A 733 30.13 23.11 20.93
C LYS A 733 31.08 22.24 21.74
N GLN A 734 31.66 22.73 22.83
CA GLN A 734 32.43 21.87 23.75
C GLN A 734 31.55 20.76 24.32
N GLY A 735 32.00 19.50 24.28
CA GLY A 735 31.29 18.38 24.89
C GLY A 735 31.18 18.53 26.41
N MET A 736 30.08 18.03 26.98
CA MET A 736 29.80 18.09 28.43
C MET A 736 29.96 16.73 29.11
N GLY A 737 30.32 16.73 30.40
CA GLY A 737 30.41 15.51 31.22
C GLY A 737 31.51 14.57 30.76
N GLU A 738 31.15 13.34 30.40
CA GLU A 738 32.07 12.28 29.93
C GLU A 738 32.63 12.55 28.52
N TYR A 739 32.13 13.59 27.84
CA TYR A 739 32.52 13.96 26.48
C TYR A 739 33.38 15.22 26.43
N LYS A 740 33.94 15.67 27.58
CA LYS A 740 34.73 16.91 27.68
C LYS A 740 35.95 16.96 26.76
N GLU A 741 36.49 15.82 26.35
CA GLU A 741 37.62 15.72 25.42
C GLU A 741 37.20 15.88 23.94
N TYR A 742 35.90 15.92 23.67
CA TYR A 742 35.35 15.99 22.32
C TYR A 742 34.57 17.29 22.10
N ARG A 743 34.49 17.68 20.83
CA ARG A 743 33.55 18.66 20.31
C ARG A 743 32.24 17.97 19.94
N PHE A 744 31.12 18.59 20.27
CA PHE A 744 29.76 18.10 20.07
C PHE A 744 29.01 18.94 19.05
N ARG A 745 28.29 18.28 18.15
CA ARG A 745 27.41 18.93 17.17
C ARG A 745 26.13 18.15 16.95
N ILE A 746 25.03 18.87 16.79
CA ILE A 746 23.81 18.35 16.17
C ILE A 746 23.87 18.72 14.69
N GLN A 747 23.87 17.71 13.81
CA GLN A 747 23.87 17.92 12.37
C GLN A 747 22.56 17.40 11.77
N ILE A 748 22.06 18.14 10.78
CA ILE A 748 20.79 17.87 10.09
C ILE A 748 21.09 17.56 8.61
N SER A 749 20.42 16.54 8.06
CA SER A 749 20.29 16.37 6.61
C SER A 749 19.06 17.16 6.14
N PRO A 750 19.25 18.30 5.43
CA PRO A 750 18.12 19.06 4.93
C PRO A 750 17.33 18.30 3.86
N LEU A 751 17.98 17.51 3.02
CA LEU A 751 17.34 16.83 1.88
C LEU A 751 16.53 15.58 2.28
N ASP A 752 16.83 14.96 3.41
CA ASP A 752 16.04 13.83 3.91
C ASP A 752 14.97 14.25 4.91
N CYS A 753 15.05 15.49 5.43
CA CYS A 753 14.09 16.02 6.38
C CYS A 753 12.68 16.11 5.77
N THR A 754 11.67 15.78 6.58
CA THR A 754 10.26 15.87 6.22
C THR A 754 9.56 17.08 6.83
N GLY A 755 10.28 17.93 7.56
CA GLY A 755 9.77 19.17 8.14
C GLY A 755 8.74 18.99 9.26
N CYS A 756 8.69 17.81 9.89
CA CYS A 756 7.65 17.48 10.87
C CYS A 756 7.75 18.20 12.23
N SER A 757 8.81 18.94 12.52
CA SER A 757 9.00 19.71 13.76
C SER A 757 9.01 18.94 15.10
N ASN A 758 8.91 17.59 15.12
CA ASN A 758 8.93 16.83 16.37
C ASN A 758 10.21 17.05 17.20
N CYS A 759 11.36 17.24 16.54
CA CYS A 759 12.62 17.56 17.22
C CYS A 759 12.59 18.93 17.92
N VAL A 760 11.85 19.90 17.37
CA VAL A 760 11.64 21.23 17.96
C VAL A 760 10.67 21.14 19.13
N ASP A 761 9.57 20.38 18.97
CA ASP A 761 8.55 20.14 19.99
C ASP A 761 9.20 19.62 21.28
N VAL A 762 9.98 18.54 21.17
CA VAL A 762 10.60 17.89 22.34
C VAL A 762 11.82 18.60 22.90
N CYS A 763 12.36 19.62 22.21
CA CYS A 763 13.58 20.30 22.67
C CYS A 763 13.35 20.88 24.09
N PRO A 764 14.06 20.40 25.12
CA PRO A 764 13.77 20.75 26.52
C PRO A 764 14.52 22.00 26.99
N ALA A 765 15.31 22.63 26.12
CA ALA A 765 16.02 23.87 26.45
C ALA A 765 15.02 25.02 26.68
N LYS A 766 15.32 25.90 27.65
CA LYS A 766 14.46 27.04 28.02
C LYS A 766 14.20 27.93 26.80
N GLU A 767 15.27 28.32 26.12
CA GLU A 767 15.22 28.86 24.76
C GLU A 767 15.42 27.71 23.78
N LYS A 768 14.60 27.65 22.73
CA LYS A 768 14.63 26.52 21.81
C LYS A 768 15.99 26.43 21.12
N ALA A 769 16.61 25.25 21.20
CA ALA A 769 17.89 24.95 20.54
C ALA A 769 17.72 24.53 19.06
N LEU A 770 16.48 24.44 18.59
CA LEU A 770 16.13 24.12 17.22
C LEU A 770 15.00 25.05 16.78
N VAL A 771 15.13 25.65 15.60
CA VAL A 771 14.13 26.57 15.03
C VAL A 771 13.88 26.17 13.57
N MET A 772 12.63 26.10 13.15
CA MET A 772 12.30 25.77 11.76
C MET A 772 12.65 26.96 10.84
N LYS A 773 13.39 26.69 9.76
CA LYS A 773 13.77 27.65 8.71
C LYS A 773 13.42 27.13 7.32
N PRO A 774 13.21 28.00 6.32
CA PRO A 774 12.99 27.56 4.94
C PRO A 774 14.11 26.66 4.44
N LEU A 775 13.76 25.58 3.73
CA LEU A 775 14.71 24.58 3.22
C LEU A 775 15.91 25.21 2.50
N GLU A 776 15.66 26.16 1.59
CA GLU A 776 16.68 26.84 0.78
C GLU A 776 17.80 27.44 1.62
N THR A 777 17.46 28.06 2.75
CA THR A 777 18.44 28.68 3.65
C THR A 777 19.34 27.67 4.36
N GLN A 778 18.94 26.40 4.36
CA GLN A 778 19.60 25.31 5.07
C GLN A 778 20.26 24.30 4.12
N LEU A 779 20.11 24.43 2.79
CA LEU A 779 20.78 23.57 1.80
C LEU A 779 22.32 23.47 1.98
N PRO A 780 23.05 24.54 2.38
CA PRO A 780 24.48 24.42 2.68
C PRO A 780 24.82 23.38 3.76
N GLN A 781 23.87 23.06 4.65
CA GLN A 781 24.05 22.03 5.69
C GLN A 781 24.13 20.62 5.11
N GLN A 782 23.71 20.38 3.86
CA GLN A 782 23.87 19.07 3.22
C GLN A 782 25.35 18.72 3.04
N LYS A 783 26.19 19.69 2.65
CA LYS A 783 27.65 19.49 2.55
C LYS A 783 28.25 19.12 3.91
N ASN A 784 27.79 19.77 4.98
CA ASN A 784 28.24 19.47 6.33
C ASN A 784 27.79 18.08 6.77
N TRP A 785 26.55 17.69 6.46
CA TRP A 785 26.04 16.34 6.69
C TRP A 785 26.91 15.29 6.01
N ASP A 786 27.18 15.45 4.71
CA ASP A 786 27.96 14.50 3.92
C ASP A 786 29.40 14.39 4.43
N TYR A 787 30.03 15.52 4.77
CA TYR A 787 31.38 15.53 5.34
C TYR A 787 31.41 14.81 6.70
N ILE A 788 30.53 15.19 7.62
CA ILE A 788 30.53 14.64 8.99
C ILE A 788 30.25 13.14 8.98
N THR A 789 29.23 12.69 8.23
CA THR A 789 28.88 11.26 8.16
C THR A 789 29.95 10.41 7.50
N LYS A 790 30.60 10.89 6.43
CA LYS A 790 31.60 10.12 5.67
C LYS A 790 33.02 10.21 6.23
N ARG A 791 33.41 11.33 6.86
CA ARG A 791 34.80 11.59 7.31
C ARG A 791 34.98 11.53 8.82
N ILE A 792 34.04 12.06 9.61
CA ILE A 792 34.14 12.06 11.09
C ILE A 792 33.52 10.79 11.69
N GLY A 793 32.41 10.34 11.11
CA GLY A 793 31.74 9.10 11.47
C GLY A 793 31.12 9.10 12.88
N TYR A 794 30.71 7.92 13.32
CA TYR A 794 30.10 7.69 14.63
C TYR A 794 31.16 7.29 15.66
N LYS A 795 31.12 7.89 16.85
CA LYS A 795 32.03 7.59 17.96
C LYS A 795 31.25 7.15 19.19
N GLN A 796 31.52 5.94 19.67
CA GLN A 796 30.97 5.43 20.92
C GLN A 796 31.99 5.54 22.04
N VAL A 797 32.06 6.72 22.65
CA VAL A 797 32.95 7.00 23.80
C VAL A 797 32.42 6.35 25.09
N VAL A 798 31.10 6.27 25.20
CA VAL A 798 30.39 5.63 26.31
C VAL A 798 29.44 4.60 25.73
N ASP A 799 29.30 3.47 26.42
CA ASP A 799 28.42 2.38 26.01
C ASP A 799 27.00 2.87 25.69
N LYS A 800 26.49 2.45 24.52
CA LYS A 800 25.18 2.86 23.97
C LYS A 800 24.00 2.40 24.82
N THR A 801 24.16 1.37 25.66
CA THR A 801 23.13 0.78 26.52
C THR A 801 23.01 1.44 27.89
N ARG A 802 23.88 2.41 28.21
CA ARG A 802 23.87 3.11 29.50
C ARG A 802 22.79 4.18 29.63
N SER A 803 22.48 4.92 28.56
CA SER A 803 21.43 5.96 28.60
C SER A 803 20.87 6.30 27.22
N VAL A 804 19.69 6.95 27.19
CA VAL A 804 19.10 7.50 25.95
C VAL A 804 20.07 8.43 25.22
N LYS A 805 20.81 9.28 25.95
CA LYS A 805 21.80 10.18 25.35
C LYS A 805 22.88 9.40 24.61
N ASN A 806 23.42 8.36 25.25
CA ASN A 806 24.53 7.58 24.74
C ASN A 806 24.11 6.76 23.52
N LEU A 807 22.90 6.19 23.54
CA LEU A 807 22.33 5.46 22.42
C LEU A 807 22.35 6.29 21.13
N GLN A 808 22.10 7.60 21.22
CA GLN A 808 22.01 8.45 20.02
C GLN A 808 23.36 8.73 19.36
N PHE A 809 24.50 8.41 19.98
CA PHE A 809 25.80 8.43 19.31
C PHE A 809 26.06 7.16 18.48
N ALA A 810 25.25 6.10 18.64
CA ALA A 810 25.27 4.96 17.75
C ALA A 810 24.58 5.30 16.42
N GLN A 811 25.12 4.79 15.31
CA GLN A 811 24.53 4.91 13.99
C GLN A 811 23.10 4.34 13.99
N PRO A 812 22.09 5.10 13.56
CA PRO A 812 20.79 4.54 13.22
C PRO A 812 20.92 3.65 11.99
N LEU A 813 20.53 2.38 12.11
CA LEU A 813 20.50 1.42 10.98
C LEU A 813 19.09 1.30 10.36
N PHE A 814 18.26 2.31 10.61
CA PHE A 814 16.96 2.53 9.98
C PHE A 814 16.81 4.04 9.75
N GLU A 815 16.91 4.47 8.51
CA GLU A 815 17.02 5.88 8.14
C GLU A 815 16.22 6.23 6.88
N PHE A 816 15.68 7.45 6.83
CA PHE A 816 15.07 8.04 5.63
C PHE A 816 13.88 7.28 5.01
N SER A 817 13.17 6.47 5.80
CA SER A 817 12.00 5.70 5.37
C SER A 817 10.93 6.53 4.65
N GLY A 818 10.11 5.85 3.83
CA GLY A 818 8.95 6.44 3.14
C GLY A 818 7.76 6.80 4.05
N ALA A 819 7.92 6.77 5.38
CA ALA A 819 6.86 7.05 6.35
C ALA A 819 6.41 8.52 6.33
N CYS A 820 5.20 8.77 6.84
CA CYS A 820 4.63 10.12 6.95
C CYS A 820 5.53 11.08 7.76
N ALA A 821 5.48 12.38 7.44
CA ALA A 821 6.11 13.42 8.24
C ALA A 821 5.58 13.36 9.69
N GLY A 822 6.45 13.06 10.65
CA GLY A 822 6.07 12.93 12.06
C GLY A 822 5.46 11.59 12.44
N CYS A 823 5.68 10.52 11.65
CA CYS A 823 5.19 9.17 11.96
C CYS A 823 5.49 8.75 13.42
N GLY A 824 4.47 8.21 14.12
CA GLY A 824 4.62 7.71 15.48
C GLY A 824 5.29 6.33 15.58
N GLU A 825 5.42 5.59 14.48
CA GLU A 825 5.93 4.20 14.48
C GLU A 825 7.46 4.11 14.40
N THR A 826 8.08 4.84 13.46
CA THR A 826 9.49 4.68 13.10
C THR A 826 10.51 5.05 14.19
N PRO A 827 10.24 5.96 15.17
CA PRO A 827 11.19 6.18 16.27
C PRO A 827 11.48 4.92 17.10
N TYR A 828 10.50 4.02 17.24
CA TYR A 828 10.68 2.73 17.95
C TYR A 828 11.62 1.79 17.18
N ILE A 829 11.38 1.63 15.87
CA ILE A 829 12.20 0.78 14.99
C ILE A 829 13.63 1.31 14.89
N LYS A 830 13.79 2.65 14.80
CA LYS A 830 15.11 3.30 14.85
C LYS A 830 15.85 3.01 16.17
N ALA A 831 15.14 3.03 17.31
CA ALA A 831 15.76 2.71 18.59
C ALA A 831 16.23 1.25 18.64
N LEU A 832 15.45 0.30 18.12
CA LEU A 832 15.85 -1.10 17.99
C LEU A 832 17.10 -1.27 17.12
N SER A 833 17.13 -0.60 15.95
CA SER A 833 18.26 -0.72 15.04
C SER A 833 19.57 -0.14 15.63
N GLN A 834 19.47 0.90 16.46
CA GLN A 834 20.63 1.43 17.20
C GLN A 834 21.12 0.48 18.30
N LEU A 835 20.20 -0.21 18.99
CA LEU A 835 20.53 -1.14 20.08
C LEU A 835 21.09 -2.46 19.55
N PHE A 836 20.43 -3.08 18.57
CA PHE A 836 20.65 -4.47 18.19
C PHE A 836 20.93 -4.70 16.71
N GLY A 837 20.91 -3.64 15.88
CA GLY A 837 20.88 -3.75 14.43
C GLY A 837 22.06 -4.49 13.79
N ASP A 838 23.21 -4.57 14.47
CA ASP A 838 24.39 -5.34 14.04
C ASP A 838 24.16 -6.86 13.96
N LYS A 839 23.08 -7.37 14.57
CA LYS A 839 22.75 -8.79 14.70
C LYS A 839 21.24 -9.07 14.60
N MET A 840 20.47 -8.08 14.18
CA MET A 840 19.01 -8.12 14.16
C MET A 840 18.50 -8.84 12.91
N MET A 841 17.53 -9.72 13.09
CA MET A 841 16.71 -10.28 12.01
C MET A 841 15.27 -9.80 12.21
N VAL A 842 14.62 -9.36 11.13
CA VAL A 842 13.29 -8.75 11.16
C VAL A 842 12.33 -9.54 10.30
N ALA A 843 11.34 -10.16 10.94
CA ALA A 843 10.11 -10.58 10.30
C ALA A 843 9.08 -9.45 10.43
N ASN A 844 8.68 -8.86 9.30
CA ASN A 844 7.77 -7.72 9.30
C ASN A 844 6.41 -8.09 8.70
N ALA A 845 5.33 -7.86 9.45
CA ALA A 845 3.97 -8.07 8.96
C ALA A 845 3.61 -7.04 7.89
N THR A 846 2.77 -7.42 6.93
CA THR A 846 2.26 -6.45 5.95
C THR A 846 1.46 -5.34 6.66
N GLY A 847 1.75 -4.08 6.36
CA GLY A 847 1.15 -2.92 7.01
C GLY A 847 2.00 -1.68 6.81
N CYS A 848 1.77 -0.58 7.53
CA CYS A 848 2.63 0.60 7.42
C CYS A 848 4.10 0.26 7.66
N THR A 849 4.36 -0.58 8.67
CA THR A 849 5.70 -1.06 9.02
C THR A 849 6.42 -1.71 7.85
N SER A 850 5.76 -2.52 7.01
CA SER A 850 6.41 -3.09 5.82
C SER A 850 6.52 -2.07 4.68
N ILE A 851 5.49 -1.26 4.44
CA ILE A 851 5.47 -0.30 3.33
C ILE A 851 6.62 0.70 3.44
N TYR A 852 6.83 1.33 4.60
CA TYR A 852 7.94 2.28 4.71
C TYR A 852 9.31 1.60 4.88
N SER A 853 9.36 0.28 5.15
CA SER A 853 10.58 -0.49 5.39
C SER A 853 11.12 -1.21 4.16
N GLY A 854 10.29 -1.41 3.13
CA GLY A 854 10.67 -2.24 1.99
C GLY A 854 9.79 -2.00 0.76
N SER A 855 9.40 -0.75 0.48
CA SER A 855 8.80 -0.42 -0.83
C SER A 855 9.90 -0.16 -1.85
N ALA A 856 10.09 -1.11 -2.76
CA ALA A 856 11.07 -0.99 -3.83
C ALA A 856 10.89 0.33 -4.61
N PRO A 857 11.97 1.07 -4.91
CA PRO A 857 13.37 0.66 -4.76
C PRO A 857 14.04 1.11 -3.45
N SER A 858 13.26 1.60 -2.48
CA SER A 858 13.75 2.33 -1.29
C SER A 858 13.79 1.47 -0.04
N THR A 859 14.98 1.16 0.47
CA THR A 859 15.21 0.37 1.67
C THR A 859 15.87 1.24 2.76
N PRO A 860 15.18 1.55 3.88
CA PRO A 860 15.72 2.36 4.97
C PRO A 860 16.63 1.61 5.93
N TYR A 861 16.56 0.27 5.97
CA TYR A 861 17.51 -0.54 6.73
C TYR A 861 18.87 -0.47 6.05
N CYS A 862 19.91 -0.10 6.78
CA CYS A 862 21.27 0.05 6.25
C CYS A 862 22.30 -0.70 7.11
N THR A 863 23.55 -0.73 6.66
CA THR A 863 24.66 -1.37 7.36
C THR A 863 25.53 -0.36 8.10
N ASN A 864 26.22 -0.83 9.13
CA ASN A 864 27.27 -0.11 9.81
C ASN A 864 28.60 -0.17 9.01
N ALA A 865 29.65 0.47 9.52
CA ALA A 865 30.97 0.46 8.88
C ALA A 865 31.62 -0.93 8.73
N ALA A 866 31.16 -1.94 9.48
CA ALA A 866 31.60 -3.33 9.37
C ALA A 866 30.74 -4.16 8.38
N GLY A 867 29.80 -3.54 7.67
CA GLY A 867 28.88 -4.21 6.74
C GLY A 867 27.74 -4.98 7.43
N GLN A 868 27.56 -4.81 8.75
CA GLN A 868 26.52 -5.49 9.51
C GLN A 868 25.27 -4.60 9.62
N GLY A 869 24.09 -5.19 9.51
CA GLY A 869 22.82 -4.47 9.69
C GLY A 869 21.63 -5.42 9.76
N PRO A 870 20.42 -4.88 9.99
CA PRO A 870 19.23 -5.70 10.07
C PRO A 870 18.96 -6.47 8.77
N ALA A 871 18.80 -7.79 8.88
CA ALA A 871 18.27 -8.62 7.80
C ALA A 871 16.74 -8.56 7.87
N TRP A 872 16.07 -8.06 6.83
CA TRP A 872 14.64 -7.78 6.85
C TRP A 872 13.89 -8.60 5.80
N ALA A 873 12.73 -9.14 6.17
CA ALA A 873 11.81 -9.77 5.23
C ALA A 873 10.35 -9.56 5.63
N ASN A 874 9.47 -9.48 4.63
CA ASN A 874 8.02 -9.55 4.78
C ASN A 874 7.52 -10.81 4.09
N SER A 875 6.86 -11.70 4.83
CA SER A 875 6.11 -12.82 4.28
C SER A 875 4.71 -12.35 3.87
N LEU A 876 3.72 -12.46 4.75
CA LEU A 876 2.35 -12.01 4.51
C LEU A 876 1.83 -11.14 5.67
N PHE A 877 0.52 -10.87 5.68
CA PHE A 877 -0.11 -10.10 6.74
C PHE A 877 -0.45 -10.99 7.94
N GLU A 878 -0.91 -12.20 7.67
CA GLU A 878 -1.48 -13.16 8.60
C GLU A 878 -0.45 -14.02 9.35
N ASP A 879 0.74 -14.21 8.79
CA ASP A 879 1.70 -15.26 9.22
C ASP A 879 2.98 -14.74 9.88
N ASN A 880 3.07 -13.42 10.15
CA ASN A 880 4.35 -12.82 10.50
C ASN A 880 4.98 -13.36 11.79
N ALA A 881 4.15 -13.79 12.75
CA ALA A 881 4.67 -14.37 13.99
C ALA A 881 5.35 -15.71 13.69
N GLU A 882 4.65 -16.57 12.96
CA GLU A 882 5.08 -17.90 12.52
C GLU A 882 6.32 -17.81 11.63
N PHE A 883 6.36 -16.81 10.75
CA PHE A 883 7.51 -16.53 9.88
C PHE A 883 8.75 -16.17 10.70
N GLY A 884 8.61 -15.27 11.68
CA GLY A 884 9.69 -14.92 12.59
C GLY A 884 10.14 -16.07 13.49
N LEU A 885 9.21 -16.92 13.94
CA LEU A 885 9.54 -18.16 14.63
C LEU A 885 10.34 -19.11 13.72
N GLY A 886 9.92 -19.24 12.46
CA GLY A 886 10.62 -20.02 11.43
C GLY A 886 12.07 -19.58 11.22
N MET A 887 12.32 -18.26 11.19
CA MET A 887 13.68 -17.72 11.16
C MET A 887 14.49 -18.12 12.39
N HIS A 888 13.90 -17.98 13.59
CA HIS A 888 14.55 -18.30 14.86
C HIS A 888 14.96 -19.78 14.94
N ILE A 889 14.04 -20.71 14.67
CA ILE A 889 14.34 -22.15 14.72
C ILE A 889 15.39 -22.56 13.69
N GLY A 890 15.41 -21.92 12.52
CA GLY A 890 16.43 -22.15 11.50
C GLY A 890 17.82 -21.72 11.99
N VAL A 891 17.91 -20.54 12.61
CA VAL A 891 19.15 -20.02 13.21
C VAL A 891 19.63 -20.90 14.35
N GLU A 892 18.76 -21.29 15.29
CA GLU A 892 19.16 -22.13 16.41
C GLU A 892 19.61 -23.52 15.93
N LYS A 893 18.99 -24.09 14.89
CA LYS A 893 19.45 -25.36 14.33
C LYS A 893 20.86 -25.30 13.76
N LEU A 894 21.24 -24.18 13.15
CA LEU A 894 22.60 -23.95 12.65
C LEU A 894 23.58 -23.74 13.81
N ARG A 895 23.17 -23.07 14.89
CA ARG A 895 23.97 -22.88 16.10
C ARG A 895 24.17 -24.19 16.88
N ASP A 896 23.16 -25.04 16.93
CA ASP A 896 23.28 -26.39 17.51
C ASP A 896 24.29 -27.24 16.75
N ARG A 897 24.32 -27.13 15.41
CA ARG A 897 25.34 -27.80 14.58
C ARG A 897 26.74 -27.31 14.93
N ILE A 898 26.92 -25.99 15.09
CA ILE A 898 28.21 -25.42 15.50
C ILE A 898 28.64 -25.98 16.86
N GLN A 899 27.74 -25.97 17.85
CA GLN A 899 28.03 -26.53 19.17
C GLN A 899 28.44 -28.00 19.09
N GLN A 900 27.66 -28.82 18.37
CA GLN A 900 27.97 -30.24 18.20
C GLN A 900 29.38 -30.43 17.60
N LYS A 901 29.74 -29.63 16.59
CA LYS A 901 31.05 -29.69 15.95
C LYS A 901 32.19 -29.26 16.88
N MET A 902 31.95 -28.27 17.73
CA MET A 902 32.90 -27.89 18.78
C MET A 902 33.08 -29.01 19.80
N GLU A 903 32.01 -29.66 20.24
CA GLU A 903 32.05 -30.79 21.17
C GLU A 903 32.84 -31.98 20.57
N GLU A 904 32.59 -32.31 19.30
CA GLU A 904 33.35 -33.31 18.54
C GLU A 904 34.85 -32.95 18.46
N ALA A 905 35.18 -31.69 18.14
CA ALA A 905 36.56 -31.22 18.06
C ALA A 905 37.28 -31.22 19.42
N ILE A 906 36.59 -30.84 20.50
CA ILE A 906 37.10 -30.89 21.87
C ILE A 906 37.47 -32.34 22.23
N ALA A 907 36.55 -33.28 21.96
CA ALA A 907 36.70 -34.68 22.33
C ALA A 907 37.75 -35.42 21.50
N GLY A 908 37.81 -35.18 20.19
CA GLY A 908 38.52 -36.07 19.25
C GLY A 908 39.60 -35.44 18.38
N CYS A 909 39.64 -34.11 18.20
CA CYS A 909 40.59 -33.51 17.27
C CYS A 909 41.98 -33.36 17.93
N ALA A 910 43.00 -34.00 17.34
CA ALA A 910 44.39 -33.92 17.78
C ALA A 910 45.09 -32.64 17.30
N GLU A 911 44.59 -32.02 16.23
CA GLU A 911 45.15 -30.79 15.63
C GLU A 911 44.67 -29.52 16.33
N CYS A 912 43.55 -29.59 17.07
CA CYS A 912 43.07 -28.45 17.86
C CYS A 912 43.94 -28.26 19.12
N SER A 913 44.55 -27.09 19.25
CA SER A 913 45.33 -26.71 20.42
C SER A 913 44.46 -26.67 21.69
N ALA A 914 45.09 -26.77 22.87
CA ALA A 914 44.38 -26.63 24.14
C ALA A 914 43.66 -25.27 24.24
N GLU A 915 44.29 -24.20 23.78
CA GLU A 915 43.70 -22.86 23.75
C GLU A 915 42.45 -22.79 22.88
N LEU A 916 42.46 -23.39 21.69
CA LEU A 916 41.29 -23.45 20.82
C LEU A 916 40.15 -24.24 21.47
N LYS A 917 40.46 -25.38 22.11
CA LYS A 917 39.45 -26.18 22.83
C LYS A 917 38.85 -25.42 24.01
N GLU A 918 39.63 -24.60 24.72
CA GLU A 918 39.08 -23.72 25.76
C GLU A 918 38.19 -22.61 25.17
N ALA A 919 38.60 -21.97 24.06
CA ALA A 919 37.77 -20.98 23.39
C ALA A 919 36.44 -21.56 22.88
N MET A 920 36.44 -22.82 22.42
CA MET A 920 35.22 -23.55 22.06
C MET A 920 34.31 -23.77 23.28
N ARG A 921 34.84 -24.23 24.41
CA ARG A 921 34.06 -24.39 25.66
C ARG A 921 33.48 -23.08 26.16
N GLU A 922 34.27 -22.00 26.08
CA GLU A 922 33.85 -20.65 26.43
C GLU A 922 32.68 -20.18 25.56
N TRP A 923 32.77 -20.36 24.23
CA TRP A 923 31.67 -20.04 23.32
C TRP A 923 30.39 -20.84 23.64
N ILE A 924 30.51 -22.16 23.89
CA ILE A 924 29.37 -23.01 24.25
C ILE A 924 28.68 -22.50 25.52
N ALA A 925 29.45 -22.15 26.55
CA ALA A 925 28.89 -21.59 27.79
C ALA A 925 28.23 -20.22 27.60
N MET A 926 28.69 -19.43 26.62
CA MET A 926 28.26 -18.06 26.38
C MET A 926 27.21 -17.92 25.25
N ARG A 927 26.87 -19.01 24.53
CA ARG A 927 26.02 -18.97 23.32
C ARG A 927 24.64 -18.35 23.55
N GLY A 928 24.11 -18.39 24.76
CA GLY A 928 22.77 -17.86 25.10
C GLY A 928 22.67 -16.33 25.15
N SER A 929 23.80 -15.61 25.18
CA SER A 929 23.84 -14.14 25.27
C SER A 929 24.44 -13.52 24.02
N SER A 930 23.79 -12.50 23.47
CA SER A 930 24.27 -11.78 22.28
C SER A 930 25.59 -11.05 22.53
N ALA A 931 25.74 -10.39 23.68
CA ALA A 931 27.00 -9.73 24.07
C ALA A 931 28.13 -10.75 24.34
N LYS A 932 27.87 -11.76 25.18
CA LYS A 932 28.92 -12.72 25.57
C LYS A 932 29.35 -13.62 24.41
N SER A 933 28.41 -14.05 23.56
CA SER A 933 28.77 -14.84 22.37
C SER A 933 29.59 -14.02 21.38
N ALA A 934 29.40 -12.70 21.26
CA ALA A 934 30.24 -11.85 20.43
C ALA A 934 31.67 -11.74 20.96
N GLU A 935 31.85 -11.58 22.28
CA GLU A 935 33.16 -11.58 22.94
C GLU A 935 33.90 -12.91 22.72
N ALA A 936 33.24 -14.04 22.99
CA ALA A 936 33.81 -15.37 22.76
C ALA A 936 34.14 -15.60 21.28
N THR A 937 33.27 -15.14 20.36
CA THR A 937 33.47 -15.27 18.92
C THR A 937 34.71 -14.49 18.45
N ALA A 938 34.94 -13.29 18.96
CA ALA A 938 36.11 -12.47 18.60
C ALA A 938 37.44 -13.15 18.96
N ARG A 939 37.47 -13.93 20.05
CA ARG A 939 38.62 -14.74 20.45
C ARG A 939 38.73 -16.04 19.65
N LEU A 940 37.60 -16.70 19.39
CA LEU A 940 37.53 -18.00 18.74
C LEU A 940 37.87 -17.95 17.24
N LEU A 941 37.41 -16.94 16.51
CA LEU A 941 37.56 -16.83 15.05
C LEU A 941 39.02 -16.92 14.57
N PRO A 942 39.97 -16.11 15.09
CA PRO A 942 41.37 -16.19 14.66
C PRO A 942 42.02 -17.56 14.94
N LEU A 943 41.60 -18.23 16.03
CA LEU A 943 42.11 -19.56 16.40
C LEU A 943 41.61 -20.65 15.44
N LEU A 944 40.33 -20.56 15.03
CA LEU A 944 39.77 -21.46 14.02
C LEU A 944 40.48 -21.30 12.67
N GLU A 945 40.68 -20.06 12.22
CA GLU A 945 41.35 -19.73 10.96
C GLU A 945 42.82 -20.20 10.95
N THR A 946 43.52 -20.04 12.07
CA THR A 946 44.92 -20.47 12.20
C THR A 946 45.07 -22.00 12.23
N CYS A 947 44.18 -22.70 12.93
CA CYS A 947 44.24 -24.16 13.04
C CYS A 947 43.93 -24.84 11.70
N GLY A 948 42.86 -24.43 11.02
CA GLY A 948 42.56 -24.85 9.65
C GLY A 948 42.25 -26.34 9.44
N CYS A 949 42.16 -27.18 10.48
CA CYS A 949 41.78 -28.60 10.35
C CYS A 949 40.34 -28.75 9.81
N ASP A 950 39.93 -29.97 9.43
CA ASP A 950 38.59 -30.24 8.87
C ASP A 950 37.45 -29.77 9.80
N CYS A 951 37.56 -30.03 11.11
CA CYS A 951 36.58 -29.56 12.09
C CYS A 951 36.49 -28.03 12.13
N CYS A 952 37.63 -27.33 12.08
CA CYS A 952 37.67 -25.87 12.05
C CYS A 952 37.08 -25.31 10.75
N ARG A 953 37.35 -25.94 9.60
CA ARG A 953 36.76 -25.55 8.31
C ARG A 953 35.24 -25.69 8.31
N GLU A 954 34.72 -26.78 8.87
CA GLU A 954 33.27 -26.98 9.02
C GLU A 954 32.63 -25.93 9.94
N ILE A 955 33.27 -25.57 11.05
CA ILE A 955 32.79 -24.50 11.94
C ILE A 955 32.85 -23.14 11.23
N LEU A 956 33.94 -22.83 10.51
CA LEU A 956 34.12 -21.57 9.79
C LEU A 956 33.13 -21.37 8.64
N ALA A 957 32.67 -22.47 8.01
CA ALA A 957 31.59 -22.42 7.02
C ALA A 957 30.26 -21.88 7.61
N HIS A 958 30.13 -21.90 8.95
CA HIS A 958 28.99 -21.37 9.69
C HIS A 958 29.34 -20.17 10.59
N ARG A 959 30.45 -19.46 10.30
CA ARG A 959 30.92 -18.34 11.14
C ARG A 959 29.87 -17.25 11.41
N ASP A 960 28.98 -17.01 10.44
CA ASP A 960 27.97 -15.95 10.53
C ASP A 960 26.94 -16.25 11.63
N TRP A 961 26.83 -17.50 12.09
CA TRP A 961 25.96 -17.92 13.20
C TRP A 961 26.67 -18.06 14.54
N LEU A 962 27.96 -17.71 14.69
CA LEU A 962 28.66 -17.76 15.98
C LEU A 962 28.09 -16.73 16.98
N VAL A 963 27.83 -15.51 16.54
CA VAL A 963 27.16 -14.48 17.36
C VAL A 963 25.65 -14.72 17.40
N LYS A 964 25.04 -14.72 18.61
CA LYS A 964 23.59 -14.89 18.76
C LYS A 964 22.85 -13.78 18.01
N LYS A 965 21.87 -14.17 17.20
CA LYS A 965 21.01 -13.24 16.46
C LYS A 965 19.87 -12.76 17.34
N SER A 966 19.41 -11.53 17.10
CA SER A 966 18.27 -10.93 17.78
C SER A 966 17.06 -11.00 16.84
N GLN A 967 16.15 -11.93 17.08
CA GLN A 967 14.95 -12.11 16.25
C GLN A 967 13.85 -11.14 16.68
N TRP A 968 13.46 -10.25 15.79
CA TRP A 968 12.36 -9.29 15.98
C TRP A 968 11.23 -9.52 14.98
N ILE A 969 10.01 -9.51 15.50
CA ILE A 969 8.76 -9.71 14.78
C ILE A 969 7.97 -8.41 14.92
N ILE A 970 7.92 -7.62 13.84
CA ILE A 970 7.42 -6.25 13.86
C ILE A 970 6.12 -6.15 13.06
N GLY A 971 5.08 -5.54 13.64
CA GLY A 971 3.83 -5.29 12.92
C GLY A 971 2.94 -4.26 13.59
N GLY A 972 1.91 -3.82 12.87
CA GLY A 972 0.91 -2.89 13.40
C GLY A 972 -0.16 -3.60 14.23
N ASP A 973 -1.08 -2.82 14.81
CA ASP A 973 -2.17 -3.37 15.62
C ASP A 973 -3.13 -4.27 14.83
N GLY A 974 -3.38 -3.99 13.56
CA GLY A 974 -4.25 -4.86 12.74
C GLY A 974 -3.70 -6.27 12.52
N TRP A 975 -2.38 -6.44 12.53
CA TRP A 975 -1.80 -7.77 12.56
C TRP A 975 -1.92 -8.39 13.96
N GLY A 976 -1.39 -7.71 14.97
CA GLY A 976 -1.23 -8.31 16.31
C GLY A 976 -2.53 -8.55 17.07
N TYR A 977 -3.59 -7.77 16.80
CA TYR A 977 -4.86 -7.88 17.51
C TYR A 977 -5.93 -8.68 16.75
N ASP A 978 -5.84 -8.72 15.41
CA ASP A 978 -6.84 -9.27 14.51
C ASP A 978 -6.29 -10.46 13.70
N ILE A 979 -5.78 -10.24 12.49
CA ILE A 979 -5.54 -11.31 11.51
C ILE A 979 -4.43 -12.28 11.92
N GLY A 980 -3.35 -11.78 12.51
CA GLY A 980 -2.20 -12.58 12.95
C GLY A 980 -2.25 -12.93 14.43
N PHE A 981 -3.34 -12.60 15.14
CA PHE A 981 -3.40 -12.82 16.59
C PHE A 981 -3.24 -14.29 16.98
N GLY A 982 -3.80 -15.23 16.20
CA GLY A 982 -3.62 -16.67 16.46
C GLY A 982 -2.15 -17.09 16.38
N GLY A 983 -1.41 -16.55 15.40
CA GLY A 983 0.03 -16.75 15.27
C GLY A 983 0.81 -16.11 16.41
N VAL A 984 0.51 -14.86 16.75
CA VAL A 984 1.13 -14.14 17.89
C VAL A 984 0.95 -14.92 19.18
N ASP A 985 -0.28 -15.38 19.47
CA ASP A 985 -0.59 -16.18 20.63
C ASP A 985 0.24 -17.47 20.68
N HIS A 986 0.26 -18.24 19.59
CA HIS A 986 1.01 -19.49 19.50
C HIS A 986 2.53 -19.29 19.67
N VAL A 987 3.09 -18.26 19.05
CA VAL A 987 4.52 -17.96 19.12
C VAL A 987 4.93 -17.52 20.52
N LEU A 988 4.12 -16.68 21.19
CA LEU A 988 4.35 -16.33 22.60
C LEU A 988 4.22 -17.56 23.50
N ALA A 989 3.24 -18.44 23.24
CA ALA A 989 3.05 -19.67 24.01
C ALA A 989 4.21 -20.67 23.85
N SER A 990 4.98 -20.62 22.75
CA SER A 990 6.07 -21.56 22.47
C SER A 990 7.22 -21.53 23.48
N GLY A 991 7.39 -20.41 24.20
CA GLY A 991 8.52 -20.22 25.11
C GLY A 991 9.86 -19.94 24.42
N MET A 992 9.89 -19.80 23.08
CA MET A 992 11.12 -19.53 22.34
C MET A 992 11.55 -18.06 22.44
N ASP A 993 12.86 -17.83 22.29
CA ASP A 993 13.51 -16.53 22.45
C ASP A 993 13.34 -15.66 21.20
N VAL A 994 12.16 -15.02 21.11
CA VAL A 994 11.77 -14.11 20.05
C VAL A 994 11.15 -12.83 20.62
N ASN A 995 11.36 -11.71 19.93
CA ASN A 995 10.88 -10.39 20.37
C ASN A 995 9.79 -9.88 19.43
N ILE A 996 8.59 -9.63 19.95
CA ILE A 996 7.47 -9.06 19.19
C ILE A 996 7.34 -7.58 19.52
N LEU A 997 7.33 -6.72 18.48
CA LEU A 997 6.97 -5.31 18.58
C LEU A 997 5.66 -5.05 17.84
N VAL A 998 4.62 -4.68 18.58
CA VAL A 998 3.36 -4.17 18.03
C VAL A 998 3.35 -2.65 18.13
N VAL A 999 3.43 -1.96 16.99
CA VAL A 999 3.22 -0.50 16.92
C VAL A 999 1.73 -0.21 16.81
N ASP A 1000 1.14 0.18 17.92
CA ASP A 1000 -0.31 0.29 18.09
C ASP A 1000 -0.80 1.68 17.68
N THR A 1001 -1.35 1.75 16.48
CA THR A 1001 -1.98 2.96 15.93
C THR A 1001 -3.48 2.99 16.16
N GLU A 1002 -4.05 1.98 16.81
CA GLU A 1002 -5.48 1.87 17.11
C GLU A 1002 -6.42 1.78 15.90
N VAL A 1003 -5.89 1.64 14.68
CA VAL A 1003 -6.61 1.54 13.40
C VAL A 1003 -5.74 0.85 12.36
N TYR A 1004 -6.33 0.34 11.28
CA TYR A 1004 -5.57 -0.14 10.13
C TYR A 1004 -5.03 1.03 9.31
N SER A 1005 -3.90 1.58 9.75
CA SER A 1005 -3.35 2.83 9.23
C SER A 1005 -3.00 2.79 7.74
N ASN A 1006 -2.55 1.65 7.21
CA ASN A 1006 -2.09 1.54 5.82
C ASN A 1006 -3.23 1.62 4.81
N THR A 1007 -4.33 0.93 5.10
CA THR A 1007 -5.44 0.70 4.18
C THR A 1007 -6.51 1.80 4.23
N GLY A 1008 -6.34 2.83 5.06
CA GLY A 1008 -7.25 3.98 5.11
C GLY A 1008 -7.80 4.34 6.49
N GLY A 1009 -7.43 3.60 7.54
CA GLY A 1009 -7.91 3.83 8.90
C GLY A 1009 -9.21 3.09 9.21
N GLN A 1010 -9.26 1.81 8.87
CA GLN A 1010 -10.33 0.90 9.30
C GLN A 1010 -10.23 0.58 10.79
N SER A 1011 -11.36 0.18 11.38
CA SER A 1011 -11.37 -0.27 12.77
C SER A 1011 -10.51 -1.53 12.93
N SER A 1012 -9.98 -1.71 14.13
CA SER A 1012 -9.31 -2.92 14.57
C SER A 1012 -9.88 -3.33 15.92
N LYS A 1013 -9.50 -4.52 16.41
CA LYS A 1013 -9.75 -4.88 17.82
C LYS A 1013 -8.97 -4.00 18.80
N SER A 1014 -7.99 -3.24 18.33
CA SER A 1014 -7.26 -2.26 19.13
C SER A 1014 -7.92 -0.87 19.14
N THR A 1015 -8.91 -0.59 18.27
CA THR A 1015 -9.67 0.67 18.27
C THR A 1015 -10.47 0.85 19.57
N PRO A 1016 -10.34 1.99 20.27
CA PRO A 1016 -11.06 2.27 21.52
C PRO A 1016 -12.50 2.75 21.32
N VAL A 1017 -13.28 2.70 22.40
CA VAL A 1017 -14.69 3.13 22.43
C VAL A 1017 -14.82 4.60 22.00
N GLY A 1018 -15.81 4.90 21.17
CA GLY A 1018 -16.10 6.26 20.72
C GLY A 1018 -15.19 6.77 19.60
N ALA A 1019 -14.12 6.06 19.26
CA ALA A 1019 -13.31 6.41 18.10
C ALA A 1019 -14.07 6.08 16.80
N VAL A 1020 -14.08 7.02 15.87
CA VAL A 1020 -14.58 6.88 14.50
C VAL A 1020 -13.44 6.38 13.62
N ALA A 1021 -13.70 5.26 12.96
CA ALA A 1021 -12.86 4.65 11.95
C ALA A 1021 -13.78 4.09 10.85
N LYS A 1022 -13.24 3.69 9.70
CA LYS A 1022 -14.03 2.94 8.72
C LYS A 1022 -14.53 1.62 9.35
N PHE A 1023 -15.77 1.23 9.06
CA PHE A 1023 -16.51 0.13 9.74
C PHE A 1023 -16.87 0.39 11.21
N ALA A 1024 -16.56 1.59 11.71
CA ALA A 1024 -17.00 2.12 12.99
C ALA A 1024 -17.46 3.57 12.80
N SER A 1025 -18.21 3.83 11.72
CA SER A 1025 -18.61 5.18 11.28
C SER A 1025 -19.43 5.95 12.31
N SER A 1026 -20.14 5.24 13.20
CA SER A 1026 -20.91 5.78 14.33
C SER A 1026 -20.22 5.64 15.69
N GLY A 1027 -18.89 5.49 15.68
CA GLY A 1027 -18.06 5.28 16.86
C GLY A 1027 -18.02 3.81 17.30
N LYS A 1028 -16.82 3.30 17.58
CA LYS A 1028 -16.65 1.92 18.07
C LYS A 1028 -17.39 1.75 19.40
N ARG A 1029 -18.22 0.72 19.49
CA ARG A 1029 -19.07 0.44 20.67
C ARG A 1029 -18.41 -0.50 21.68
N ILE A 1030 -17.43 -1.30 21.24
CA ILE A 1030 -16.77 -2.32 22.06
C ILE A 1030 -15.41 -1.82 22.53
N ARG A 1031 -15.08 -2.10 23.80
CA ARG A 1031 -13.79 -1.72 24.38
C ARG A 1031 -12.61 -2.32 23.63
N LYS A 1032 -11.48 -1.61 23.65
CA LYS A 1032 -10.19 -2.08 23.12
C LYS A 1032 -9.84 -3.45 23.71
N LYS A 1033 -9.47 -4.41 22.87
CA LYS A 1033 -8.90 -5.70 23.30
C LYS A 1033 -7.61 -5.44 24.06
N ASP A 1034 -7.42 -6.11 25.19
CA ASP A 1034 -6.22 -5.95 26.00
C ASP A 1034 -5.20 -7.06 25.69
N LEU A 1035 -4.43 -6.87 24.61
CA LEU A 1035 -3.45 -7.86 24.16
C LEU A 1035 -2.37 -8.12 25.22
N GLY A 1036 -1.92 -7.07 25.91
CA GLY A 1036 -0.91 -7.19 26.96
C GLY A 1036 -1.43 -8.02 28.14
N ALA A 1037 -2.66 -7.76 28.60
CA ALA A 1037 -3.27 -8.55 29.65
C ALA A 1037 -3.47 -10.03 29.28
N ILE A 1038 -3.83 -10.32 28.02
CA ILE A 1038 -3.93 -11.70 27.52
C ILE A 1038 -2.56 -12.39 27.57
N ALA A 1039 -1.51 -11.76 27.04
CA ALA A 1039 -0.17 -12.33 27.00
C ALA A 1039 0.42 -12.58 28.40
N MET A 1040 0.12 -11.71 29.38
CA MET A 1040 0.56 -11.91 30.78
C MET A 1040 -0.01 -13.18 31.42
N THR A 1041 -1.12 -13.73 30.92
CA THR A 1041 -1.73 -14.94 31.51
C THR A 1041 -0.86 -16.18 31.38
N TYR A 1042 0.11 -16.18 30.46
CA TYR A 1042 1.08 -17.27 30.33
C TYR A 1042 2.07 -17.34 31.50
N GLY A 1043 2.38 -16.21 32.16
CA GLY A 1043 3.34 -16.12 33.25
C GLY A 1043 4.82 -16.14 32.84
N TYR A 1044 5.16 -16.77 31.72
CA TYR A 1044 6.54 -16.88 31.21
C TYR A 1044 6.82 -15.99 29.98
N VAL A 1045 5.93 -15.06 29.65
CA VAL A 1045 6.11 -14.13 28.54
C VAL A 1045 6.48 -12.76 29.13
N TYR A 1046 7.58 -12.16 28.66
CA TYR A 1046 7.87 -10.77 29.00
C TYR A 1046 6.89 -9.87 28.24
N VAL A 1047 6.19 -8.96 28.91
CA VAL A 1047 5.18 -8.09 28.26
C VAL A 1047 5.37 -6.65 28.70
N ALA A 1048 5.35 -5.69 27.78
CA ALA A 1048 5.45 -4.28 28.13
C ALA A 1048 4.56 -3.39 27.28
N GLN A 1049 4.07 -2.31 27.90
CA GLN A 1049 3.33 -1.24 27.25
C GLN A 1049 4.13 0.06 27.33
N VAL A 1050 4.43 0.68 26.19
CA VAL A 1050 5.38 1.80 26.08
C VAL A 1050 4.82 3.00 25.31
N SER A 1051 5.38 4.18 25.54
CA SER A 1051 5.16 5.40 24.73
C SER A 1051 6.40 6.28 24.77
N ILE A 1052 7.08 6.44 23.63
CA ILE A 1052 8.31 7.25 23.52
C ILE A 1052 8.06 8.72 23.88
N GLY A 1053 6.87 9.24 23.54
CA GLY A 1053 6.47 10.61 23.87
C GLY A 1053 6.26 10.83 25.37
N ALA A 1054 5.80 9.79 26.09
CA ALA A 1054 5.57 9.86 27.53
C ALA A 1054 6.84 9.64 28.36
N SER A 1055 7.63 8.61 28.05
CA SER A 1055 8.87 8.31 28.76
C SER A 1055 9.90 7.63 27.85
N GLN A 1056 10.87 8.42 27.40
CA GLN A 1056 12.01 7.92 26.61
C GLN A 1056 12.87 6.92 27.39
N GLN A 1057 13.02 7.12 28.70
CA GLN A 1057 13.80 6.25 29.56
C GLN A 1057 13.12 4.88 29.77
N GLN A 1058 11.80 4.85 29.91
CA GLN A 1058 11.06 3.61 30.09
C GLN A 1058 11.14 2.74 28.83
N LEU A 1059 10.94 3.32 27.64
CA LEU A 1059 11.15 2.61 26.38
C LEU A 1059 12.57 2.04 26.28
N PHE A 1060 13.58 2.84 26.58
CA PHE A 1060 14.97 2.41 26.52
C PHE A 1060 15.28 1.21 27.44
N ASN A 1061 14.72 1.19 28.65
CA ASN A 1061 14.90 0.07 29.57
C ASN A 1061 14.14 -1.17 29.07
N VAL A 1062 12.86 -1.01 28.71
CA VAL A 1062 12.00 -2.10 28.23
C VAL A 1062 12.59 -2.81 27.01
N LEU A 1063 13.14 -2.08 26.03
CA LEU A 1063 13.72 -2.73 24.84
C LEU A 1063 14.94 -3.59 25.19
N LYS A 1064 15.74 -3.20 26.18
CA LYS A 1064 16.89 -3.99 26.64
C LYS A 1064 16.45 -5.18 27.46
N GLU A 1065 15.46 -5.01 28.34
CA GLU A 1065 14.92 -6.10 29.16
C GLU A 1065 14.24 -7.15 28.29
N ALA A 1066 13.43 -6.73 27.30
CA ALA A 1066 12.80 -7.62 26.34
C ALA A 1066 13.82 -8.46 25.55
N GLU A 1067 14.88 -7.84 25.01
CA GLU A 1067 15.91 -8.56 24.23
C GLU A 1067 16.78 -9.48 25.09
N ALA A 1068 17.01 -9.11 26.36
CA ALA A 1068 17.82 -9.90 27.28
C ALA A 1068 17.04 -11.08 27.88
N TYR A 1069 15.70 -11.04 27.87
CA TYR A 1069 14.85 -12.10 28.40
C TYR A 1069 15.04 -13.38 27.56
N PRO A 1070 15.43 -14.51 28.16
CA PRO A 1070 15.68 -15.77 27.44
C PRO A 1070 14.36 -16.50 27.16
N GLY A 1071 13.48 -15.87 26.40
CA GLY A 1071 12.13 -16.35 26.11
C GLY A 1071 11.32 -15.34 25.29
N PRO A 1072 10.00 -15.56 25.15
CA PRO A 1072 9.17 -14.74 24.30
C PRO A 1072 8.91 -13.36 24.94
N SER A 1073 9.06 -12.31 24.15
CA SER A 1073 8.85 -10.93 24.56
C SER A 1073 7.79 -10.24 23.69
N LEU A 1074 6.89 -9.46 24.29
CA LEU A 1074 5.89 -8.63 23.62
C LEU A 1074 5.98 -7.18 24.09
N VAL A 1075 6.28 -6.27 23.16
CA VAL A 1075 6.29 -4.82 23.40
C VAL A 1075 5.17 -4.17 22.58
N ILE A 1076 4.24 -3.48 23.26
CA ILE A 1076 3.11 -2.77 22.66
C ILE A 1076 3.38 -1.26 22.77
N ALA A 1077 3.61 -0.60 21.64
CA ALA A 1077 4.05 0.79 21.58
C ALA A 1077 2.95 1.70 21.03
N TYR A 1078 2.53 2.72 21.79
CA TYR A 1078 1.56 3.70 21.28
C TYR A 1078 2.17 4.53 20.15
N ALA A 1079 1.51 4.53 18.99
CA ALA A 1079 1.97 5.19 17.77
C ALA A 1079 0.92 6.18 17.25
N PRO A 1080 1.02 7.48 17.58
CA PRO A 1080 0.12 8.49 17.01
C PRO A 1080 0.22 8.53 15.48
N CYS A 1081 -0.93 8.65 14.82
CA CYS A 1081 -1.04 8.49 13.37
C CYS A 1081 -1.84 9.64 12.74
N ILE A 1082 -1.60 9.90 11.44
CA ILE A 1082 -2.39 10.87 10.66
C ILE A 1082 -3.90 10.52 10.67
N ASN A 1083 -4.24 9.24 10.79
CA ASN A 1083 -5.63 8.76 10.86
C ASN A 1083 -6.35 9.17 12.16
N HIS A 1084 -5.62 9.59 13.20
CA HIS A 1084 -6.22 10.15 14.42
C HIS A 1084 -6.77 11.56 14.17
N GLY A 1085 -6.23 12.27 13.17
CA GLY A 1085 -6.58 13.65 12.87
C GLY A 1085 -6.25 14.58 14.04
N ILE A 1086 -4.99 14.58 14.46
CA ILE A 1086 -4.48 15.33 15.61
C ILE A 1086 -4.59 16.84 15.35
N LYS A 1087 -5.18 17.58 16.31
CA LYS A 1087 -5.22 19.05 16.29
C LYS A 1087 -3.80 19.63 16.39
N GLY A 1088 -3.42 20.45 15.40
CA GLY A 1088 -2.04 20.93 15.23
C GLY A 1088 -1.15 20.02 14.36
N GLY A 1089 -1.72 18.91 13.84
CA GLY A 1089 -1.05 17.97 12.95
C GLY A 1089 0.01 17.12 13.65
N MET A 1090 0.81 16.41 12.86
CA MET A 1090 1.87 15.50 13.33
C MET A 1090 3.09 16.21 13.94
N THR A 1091 3.04 17.54 14.09
CA THR A 1091 4.09 18.35 14.71
C THR A 1091 4.24 18.11 16.21
N ARG A 1092 3.19 17.56 16.82
CA ARG A 1092 3.07 17.33 18.27
C ARG A 1092 2.92 15.84 18.60
N THR A 1093 3.39 14.94 17.73
CA THR A 1093 3.26 13.48 17.89
C THR A 1093 3.77 13.01 19.26
N GLN A 1094 4.92 13.53 19.68
CA GLN A 1094 5.51 13.19 20.98
C GLN A 1094 4.68 13.73 22.14
N THR A 1095 4.21 14.97 22.04
CA THR A 1095 3.30 15.58 23.03
C THR A 1095 1.99 14.79 23.16
N VAL A 1096 1.40 14.31 22.06
CA VAL A 1096 0.19 13.48 22.09
C VAL A 1096 0.42 12.18 22.87
N GLY A 1097 1.54 11.50 22.62
CA GLY A 1097 1.91 10.29 23.39
C GLY A 1097 2.07 10.56 24.89
N LYS A 1098 2.58 11.73 25.27
CA LYS A 1098 2.68 12.18 26.67
C LYS A 1098 1.32 12.48 27.29
N GLU A 1099 0.46 13.20 26.57
CA GLU A 1099 -0.88 13.56 27.03
C GLU A 1099 -1.77 12.31 27.19
N ALA A 1100 -1.67 11.33 26.29
CA ALA A 1100 -2.37 10.06 26.36
C ALA A 1100 -2.07 9.30 27.66
N VAL A 1101 -0.80 9.26 28.07
CA VAL A 1101 -0.41 8.63 29.35
C VAL A 1101 -0.85 9.47 30.54
N ALA A 1102 -0.66 10.79 30.49
CA ALA A 1102 -0.97 11.68 31.59
C ALA A 1102 -2.46 11.70 31.97
N CYS A 1103 -3.36 11.50 31.00
CA CYS A 1103 -4.81 11.47 31.24
C CYS A 1103 -5.39 10.05 31.45
N GLY A 1104 -4.57 9.00 31.36
CA GLY A 1104 -5.00 7.62 31.61
C GLY A 1104 -5.60 6.92 30.41
N TYR A 1105 -5.50 7.51 29.22
CA TYR A 1105 -5.87 6.86 27.96
C TYR A 1105 -4.96 5.68 27.62
N TRP A 1106 -3.66 5.85 27.87
CA TRP A 1106 -2.62 4.82 27.74
C TRP A 1106 -1.87 4.68 29.07
N HIS A 1107 -1.28 3.53 29.35
CA HIS A 1107 -0.51 3.29 30.57
C HIS A 1107 0.89 2.80 30.22
N LEU A 1108 1.87 3.05 31.09
CA LEU A 1108 3.21 2.50 30.96
C LEU A 1108 3.40 1.44 32.03
N TRP A 1109 3.77 0.24 31.63
CA TRP A 1109 4.03 -0.88 32.53
C TRP A 1109 4.86 -1.96 31.82
N HIS A 1110 5.43 -2.85 32.61
CA HIS A 1110 6.03 -4.10 32.12
C HIS A 1110 5.78 -5.25 33.10
N TYR A 1111 5.76 -6.46 32.56
CA TYR A 1111 5.68 -7.72 33.26
C TYR A 1111 6.95 -8.50 32.91
N ASN A 1112 7.82 -8.72 33.91
CA ASN A 1112 9.07 -9.41 33.75
C ASN A 1112 9.06 -10.73 34.57
N PRO A 1113 8.92 -11.90 33.91
CA PRO A 1113 8.89 -13.20 34.58
C PRO A 1113 10.11 -13.48 35.47
N GLN A 1114 11.27 -12.90 35.15
CA GLN A 1114 12.51 -13.15 35.92
C GLN A 1114 12.45 -12.59 37.34
N LEU A 1115 11.61 -11.59 37.59
CA LEU A 1115 11.43 -11.01 38.93
C LEU A 1115 10.79 -12.00 39.91
N GLU A 1116 9.99 -12.96 39.42
CA GLU A 1116 9.42 -14.01 40.28
C GLU A 1116 10.52 -14.88 40.90
N ALA A 1117 11.57 -15.18 40.12
CA ALA A 1117 12.74 -15.92 40.62
C ALA A 1117 13.52 -15.14 41.70
N GLU A 1118 13.36 -13.81 41.76
CA GLU A 1118 13.91 -12.94 42.80
C GLU A 1118 12.96 -12.76 44.00
N GLY A 1119 11.78 -13.39 43.99
CA GLY A 1119 10.74 -13.18 45.01
C GLY A 1119 10.09 -11.79 44.92
N ARG A 1120 10.07 -11.18 43.72
CA ARG A 1120 9.51 -9.85 43.46
C ARG A 1120 8.29 -9.97 42.56
N ASN A 1121 7.37 -9.00 42.68
CA ASN A 1121 6.22 -8.94 41.79
C ASN A 1121 6.70 -8.68 40.34
N PRO A 1122 6.36 -9.55 39.39
CA PRO A 1122 6.74 -9.40 37.98
C PRO A 1122 6.11 -8.19 37.31
N PHE A 1123 4.96 -7.72 37.78
CA PHE A 1123 4.24 -6.59 37.21
C PHE A 1123 4.65 -5.26 37.84
N VAL A 1124 5.18 -4.35 37.01
CA VAL A 1124 5.59 -3.01 37.40
C VAL A 1124 4.77 -1.98 36.63
N LEU A 1125 4.03 -1.13 37.35
CA LEU A 1125 3.30 0.00 36.78
C LEU A 1125 4.21 1.24 36.74
N ASP A 1126 4.77 1.54 35.57
CA ASP A 1126 5.75 2.62 35.37
C ASP A 1126 5.12 4.03 35.32
N SER A 1127 3.86 4.13 34.84
CA SER A 1127 3.15 5.40 34.79
C SER A 1127 2.55 5.79 36.14
N LYS A 1128 2.54 7.09 36.46
CA LYS A 1128 1.89 7.64 37.66
C LYS A 1128 0.36 7.55 37.57
N GLU A 1129 -0.30 7.85 38.68
CA GLU A 1129 -1.76 8.02 38.71
C GLU A 1129 -2.21 9.07 37.68
N PRO A 1130 -3.18 8.74 36.80
CA PRO A 1130 -3.66 9.65 35.77
C PRO A 1130 -4.42 10.86 36.32
N ASP A 1131 -4.30 11.98 35.62
CA ASP A 1131 -5.20 13.13 35.79
C ASP A 1131 -6.44 12.96 34.92
N TRP A 1132 -7.45 12.29 35.47
CA TRP A 1132 -8.67 11.96 34.75
C TRP A 1132 -9.48 13.17 34.27
N SER A 1133 -9.32 14.35 34.89
CA SER A 1133 -10.04 15.55 34.43
C SER A 1133 -9.59 15.98 33.02
N LYS A 1134 -8.45 15.48 32.53
CA LYS A 1134 -7.91 15.75 31.19
C LYS A 1134 -8.31 14.71 30.14
N PHE A 1135 -8.98 13.62 30.51
CA PHE A 1135 -9.30 12.52 29.59
C PHE A 1135 -10.19 12.99 28.45
N ARG A 1136 -11.29 13.68 28.78
CA ARG A 1136 -12.22 14.23 27.79
C ARG A 1136 -11.55 15.27 26.89
N ASP A 1137 -10.70 16.13 27.45
CA ASP A 1137 -9.94 17.12 26.68
C ASP A 1137 -8.98 16.47 25.68
N PHE A 1138 -8.38 15.33 26.03
CA PHE A 1138 -7.53 14.56 25.12
C PHE A 1138 -8.34 14.06 23.91
N LEU A 1139 -9.50 13.43 24.13
CA LEU A 1139 -10.37 12.97 23.04
C LEU A 1139 -10.74 14.12 22.09
N MET A 1140 -11.06 15.29 22.65
CA MET A 1140 -11.48 16.47 21.88
C MET A 1140 -10.35 17.13 21.07
N LYS A 1141 -9.10 16.65 21.18
CA LYS A 1141 -7.97 17.07 20.33
C LYS A 1141 -7.81 16.23 19.06
N GLU A 1142 -8.63 15.21 18.85
CA GLU A 1142 -8.50 14.30 17.72
C GLU A 1142 -9.79 14.23 16.88
N VAL A 1143 -9.67 14.29 15.56
CA VAL A 1143 -10.82 14.24 14.64
C VAL A 1143 -11.58 12.92 14.75
N ARG A 1144 -10.89 11.81 15.04
CA ARG A 1144 -11.55 10.51 15.24
C ARG A 1144 -12.57 10.49 16.39
N TYR A 1145 -12.52 11.44 17.34
CA TYR A 1145 -13.58 11.59 18.36
C TYR A 1145 -14.47 12.80 18.06
N THR A 1146 -13.90 13.95 17.70
CA THR A 1146 -14.69 15.17 17.47
C THR A 1146 -15.65 15.06 16.28
N SER A 1147 -15.36 14.19 15.30
CA SER A 1147 -16.28 13.87 14.20
C SER A 1147 -17.55 13.16 14.70
N LEU A 1148 -17.43 12.25 15.68
CA LEU A 1148 -18.57 11.61 16.32
C LEU A 1148 -19.46 12.64 17.00
N LYS A 1149 -18.87 13.54 17.80
CA LYS A 1149 -19.62 14.59 18.51
C LYS A 1149 -20.39 15.51 17.57
N LYS A 1150 -19.88 15.72 16.35
CA LYS A 1150 -20.54 16.52 15.32
C LYS A 1150 -21.67 15.77 14.61
N ALA A 1151 -21.50 14.48 14.34
CA ALA A 1151 -22.47 13.68 13.58
C ALA A 1151 -23.59 13.10 14.47
N PHE A 1152 -23.23 12.64 15.67
CA PHE A 1152 -24.10 11.89 16.60
C PHE A 1152 -23.84 12.39 18.05
N PRO A 1153 -24.32 13.59 18.42
CA PRO A 1153 -23.88 14.28 19.63
C PRO A 1153 -24.28 13.59 20.93
N ALA A 1154 -25.42 12.87 20.95
CA ALA A 1154 -25.90 12.14 22.12
C ALA A 1154 -25.10 10.83 22.31
N GLU A 1155 -24.93 10.07 21.24
CA GLU A 1155 -24.13 8.85 21.20
C GLU A 1155 -22.66 9.15 21.53
N ALA A 1156 -22.14 10.30 21.11
CA ALA A 1156 -20.80 10.74 21.46
C ALA A 1156 -20.63 10.93 22.97
N ASP A 1157 -21.58 11.56 23.66
CA ASP A 1157 -21.49 11.77 25.10
C ASP A 1157 -21.52 10.44 25.87
N GLU A 1158 -22.41 9.53 25.46
CA GLU A 1158 -22.49 8.16 26.00
C GLU A 1158 -21.16 7.41 25.80
N LEU A 1159 -20.64 7.41 24.57
CA LEU A 1159 -19.43 6.67 24.23
C LEU A 1159 -18.17 7.27 24.84
N PHE A 1160 -18.10 8.60 25.01
CA PHE A 1160 -16.96 9.23 25.69
C PHE A 1160 -16.96 8.92 27.19
N ALA A 1161 -18.13 8.90 27.83
CA ALA A 1161 -18.25 8.46 29.22
C ALA A 1161 -17.83 6.98 29.35
N ALA A 1162 -18.31 6.11 28.47
CA ALA A 1162 -17.91 4.71 28.44
C ALA A 1162 -16.41 4.52 28.16
N ALA A 1163 -15.80 5.35 27.31
CA ALA A 1163 -14.37 5.32 27.04
C ALA A 1163 -13.55 5.64 28.31
N GLU A 1164 -13.94 6.67 29.07
CA GLU A 1164 -13.31 7.02 30.34
C GLU A 1164 -13.49 5.91 31.39
N GLU A 1165 -14.69 5.37 31.52
CA GLU A 1165 -14.98 4.27 32.45
C GLU A 1165 -14.14 3.02 32.12
N ASN A 1166 -14.04 2.64 30.84
CA ASN A 1166 -13.19 1.53 30.41
C ASN A 1166 -11.71 1.77 30.71
N ALA A 1167 -11.23 3.00 30.52
CA ALA A 1167 -9.85 3.37 30.85
C ALA A 1167 -9.59 3.27 32.37
N ARG A 1168 -10.52 3.76 33.20
CA ARG A 1168 -10.47 3.62 34.67
C ARG A 1168 -10.50 2.16 35.12
N TRP A 1169 -11.37 1.36 34.53
CA TRP A 1169 -11.49 -0.07 34.82
C TRP A 1169 -10.16 -0.79 34.56
N ARG A 1170 -9.53 -0.51 33.41
CA ARG A 1170 -8.23 -1.09 33.02
C ARG A 1170 -7.11 -0.63 33.96
N TYR A 1171 -7.01 0.68 34.23
CA TYR A 1171 -6.04 1.23 35.19
C TYR A 1171 -6.15 0.56 36.56
N ASN A 1172 -7.37 0.44 37.09
CA ASN A 1172 -7.61 -0.22 38.37
C ASN A 1172 -7.22 -1.70 38.35
N GLY A 1173 -7.36 -2.38 37.21
CA GLY A 1173 -6.81 -3.72 36.99
C GLY A 1173 -5.29 -3.77 37.18
N TYR A 1174 -4.57 -2.86 36.52
CA TYR A 1174 -3.11 -2.77 36.63
C TYR A 1174 -2.63 -2.37 38.02
N VAL A 1175 -3.35 -1.49 38.72
CA VAL A 1175 -3.05 -1.15 40.12
C VAL A 1175 -3.23 -2.36 41.04
N ARG A 1176 -4.21 -3.25 40.78
CA ARG A 1176 -4.35 -4.50 41.54
C ARG A 1176 -3.16 -5.42 41.29
N LEU A 1177 -2.74 -5.57 40.03
CA LEU A 1177 -1.57 -6.40 39.68
C LEU A 1177 -0.28 -5.88 40.31
N SER A 1178 -0.03 -4.56 40.29
CA SER A 1178 1.19 -3.98 40.88
C SER A 1178 1.24 -4.05 42.41
N LYS A 1179 0.10 -4.31 43.07
CA LYS A 1179 -0.02 -4.49 44.53
C LYS A 1179 -0.20 -5.94 44.95
N ALA A 1180 -0.25 -6.89 44.01
CA ALA A 1180 -0.37 -8.30 44.33
C ALA A 1180 0.84 -8.75 45.17
N ALA A 1181 0.58 -9.50 46.23
CA ALA A 1181 1.62 -10.13 47.02
C ALA A 1181 2.14 -11.36 46.26
N TYR A 1182 3.45 -11.49 46.16
CA TYR A 1182 4.18 -12.63 45.58
C TYR A 1182 5.05 -13.28 46.64
#